data_AF-A0A930H423-F1
#
_entry.id   AF-A0A930H423-F1
#
_cell.length_a   1.000
_cell.length_b   1.000
_cell.length_c   1.000
_cell.angle_alpha   90.00
_cell.angle_beta   90.00
_cell.angle_gamma   90.00
#
_symmetry.space_group_name_H-M   'P 1'
#
loop_
_entity.id
_entity.type
_entity.pdbx_description
1 polymer ?
#
loop_
_entity_poly.entity_id
_entity_poly.type
_entity_poly.pdbx_seq_one_letter_code
_entity_poly.pdbx_strand_id
1 'polypeptide(L)'
;MKRDLDYLRLLAKSFPSADAAAAEIINLRAICGLPKGTEYFFSDLHGESEAFIFLMRSASGVIRSKISDVFSHYLGEDEQLNLANLIYYPRETFMDKRNTYLEDKEWQKITIHRLVALCLKIASKYTRSKVRKKLPKEFAYAIDELLHDEEEDTKLYHKEILQGILDVERGQAFIIALCKLIQSLSIDSLHIIGDIFDRGPHADQIMEELMCFHDVDIQSGNHDVDWMGAFCGNPACIANVLRIATSYNSFDVLEDGYGINLRPLSMFAQEVYGNDPCSCFTPHLWDKNIADSVEPELAAKMCKTISVMMWKLEGQLIRRHPEYGLDHRMLLHKINLEKGEVEVDGKIYPMKDCNFPTVDWKDPYTLSEKEQELMDTLTYSFTHSKVLKKHIDFFFTHGSMYKIINHNILYHGCIPMTEDGEFLPLSTRDGEVSGKRLMDYCEQKCIEAYFMNEELDPNGKLYATDFFWYLWCGPKSPLFGKDKMTTFEHCFIEDTESHKESFNSYYKWIEKESYVDKIIQEFDEDPELSHIVNGHVPVKSKKGESPIKASGKLFIIDGGISKAYHSKTGIAGYTLIYDSKHLSLAKHKDFHKGEENTPEIQMVERMKTRIRIGETDKGIELRRQMTDLLDLLEAYQNGEIKEN
;
A
#
# COMPACT_ATOMS: atom_id res chain seq x y z
N MET A 1 37.30 -6.68 -5.53
CA MET A 1 37.81 -8.05 -5.68
C MET A 1 37.38 -8.49 -7.07
N LYS A 2 38.31 -8.95 -7.92
CA LYS A 2 38.00 -9.35 -9.30
C LYS A 2 36.99 -10.50 -9.29
N ARG A 3 36.00 -10.49 -10.18
CA ARG A 3 34.98 -11.54 -10.25
C ARG A 3 35.58 -12.89 -10.65
N ASP A 4 34.94 -13.96 -10.21
CA ASP A 4 35.32 -15.32 -10.58
C ASP A 4 35.06 -15.61 -12.08
N LEU A 5 35.90 -16.44 -12.69
CA LEU A 5 35.84 -16.74 -14.12
C LEU A 5 34.55 -17.44 -14.55
N ASP A 6 33.93 -18.27 -13.71
CA ASP A 6 32.66 -18.93 -14.05
C ASP A 6 31.50 -17.93 -14.09
N TYR A 7 31.52 -16.94 -13.21
CA TYR A 7 30.59 -15.82 -13.29
C TYR A 7 30.79 -15.01 -14.58
N LEU A 8 32.04 -14.68 -14.92
CA LEU A 8 32.34 -13.95 -16.16
C LEU A 8 31.95 -14.74 -17.42
N ARG A 9 32.12 -16.07 -17.43
CA ARG A 9 31.63 -16.94 -18.52
C ARG A 9 30.11 -16.93 -18.65
N LEU A 10 29.37 -16.78 -17.55
CA LEU A 10 27.92 -16.62 -17.60
C LEU A 10 27.56 -15.26 -18.19
N LEU A 11 28.24 -14.19 -17.77
CA LEU A 11 28.04 -12.83 -18.26
C LEU A 11 28.36 -12.71 -19.76
N ALA A 12 29.39 -13.43 -20.22
CA ALA A 12 29.77 -13.55 -21.63
C ALA A 12 28.64 -14.11 -22.53
N LYS A 13 27.64 -14.82 -21.98
CA LYS A 13 26.47 -15.25 -22.77
C LYS A 13 25.58 -14.08 -23.18
N SER A 14 25.52 -13.03 -22.36
CA SER A 14 24.77 -11.81 -22.64
C SER A 14 25.60 -10.77 -23.37
N PHE A 15 26.92 -10.76 -23.15
CA PHE A 15 27.87 -9.83 -23.76
C PHE A 15 29.00 -10.63 -24.44
N PRO A 16 28.76 -11.17 -25.65
CA PRO A 16 29.62 -12.19 -26.27
C PRO A 16 30.97 -11.70 -26.79
N SER A 17 31.20 -10.39 -26.81
CA SER A 17 32.44 -9.77 -27.28
C SER A 17 32.88 -8.63 -26.38
N ALA A 18 34.15 -8.24 -26.52
CA ALA A 18 34.70 -7.06 -25.87
C ALA A 18 33.90 -5.79 -26.25
N ASP A 19 33.54 -5.66 -27.52
CA ASP A 19 32.72 -4.55 -28.02
C ASP A 19 31.32 -4.51 -27.41
N ALA A 20 30.67 -5.68 -27.24
CA ALA A 20 29.35 -5.75 -26.61
C ALA A 20 29.39 -5.33 -25.14
N ALA A 21 30.41 -5.78 -24.39
CA ALA A 21 30.61 -5.37 -23.00
C ALA A 21 30.92 -3.87 -22.90
N ALA A 22 31.80 -3.35 -23.77
CA ALA A 22 32.15 -1.93 -23.82
C ALA A 22 30.94 -1.04 -24.16
N ALA A 23 30.12 -1.44 -25.13
CA ALA A 23 28.90 -0.73 -25.51
C ALA A 23 27.92 -0.62 -24.33
N GLU A 24 27.74 -1.71 -23.57
CA GLU A 24 26.86 -1.66 -22.40
C GLU A 24 27.43 -0.81 -21.27
N ILE A 25 28.74 -0.84 -21.01
CA ILE A 25 29.37 0.09 -20.05
C ILE A 25 29.09 1.55 -20.42
N ILE A 26 29.20 1.91 -21.70
CA ILE A 26 28.90 3.26 -22.20
C ILE A 26 27.42 3.60 -21.96
N ASN A 27 26.51 2.67 -22.27
CA ASN A 27 25.08 2.83 -22.05
C ASN A 27 24.73 3.06 -20.57
N LEU A 28 25.21 2.19 -19.67
CA LEU A 28 25.00 2.31 -18.22
C LEU A 28 25.56 3.62 -17.67
N ARG A 29 26.74 4.05 -18.15
CA ARG A 29 27.35 5.33 -17.77
C ARG A 29 26.50 6.53 -18.21
N ALA A 30 25.92 6.47 -19.41
CA ALA A 30 25.01 7.51 -19.90
C ALA A 30 23.72 7.57 -19.07
N ILE A 31 23.15 6.41 -18.71
CA ILE A 31 21.96 6.31 -17.85
C ILE A 31 22.21 6.96 -16.49
N CYS A 32 23.37 6.73 -15.87
CA CYS A 32 23.74 7.38 -14.60
C CYS A 32 23.73 8.92 -14.66
N GLY A 33 23.87 9.51 -15.85
CA GLY A 33 23.83 10.95 -16.07
C GLY A 33 22.42 11.54 -16.11
N LEU A 34 21.39 10.72 -16.27
CA LEU A 34 20.00 11.17 -16.33
C LEU A 34 19.47 11.60 -14.96
N PRO A 35 18.47 12.50 -14.92
CA PRO A 35 17.77 12.82 -13.69
C PRO A 35 17.12 11.60 -13.06
N LYS A 36 17.12 11.54 -11.73
CA LYS A 36 16.31 10.59 -10.97
C LYS A 36 14.82 10.70 -11.37
N GLY A 37 14.14 9.55 -11.42
CA GLY A 37 12.69 9.45 -11.61
C GLY A 37 11.88 10.10 -10.47
N THR A 38 10.57 10.20 -10.65
CA THR A 38 9.68 10.70 -9.60
C THR A 38 9.09 9.52 -8.85
N GLU A 39 9.37 9.45 -7.55
CA GLU A 39 8.84 8.47 -6.61
C GLU A 39 7.60 9.02 -5.91
N TYR A 40 6.63 8.15 -5.67
CA TYR A 40 5.39 8.47 -4.96
C TYR A 40 5.21 7.51 -3.79
N PHE A 41 4.90 8.08 -2.63
CA PHE A 41 4.68 7.31 -1.40
C PHE A 41 3.23 7.50 -0.95
N PHE A 42 2.50 6.40 -0.81
CA PHE A 42 1.14 6.34 -0.31
C PHE A 42 1.08 5.44 0.92
N SER A 43 0.05 5.61 1.75
CA SER A 43 -0.18 4.81 2.95
C SER A 43 -1.68 4.72 3.22
N ASP A 44 -2.12 3.81 4.09
CA ASP A 44 -3.50 3.68 4.61
C ASP A 44 -4.60 3.77 3.52
N LEU A 45 -4.46 2.97 2.45
CA LEU A 45 -5.40 2.98 1.33
C LEU A 45 -6.79 2.43 1.68
N HIS A 46 -6.85 1.43 2.56
CA HIS A 46 -8.07 0.89 3.13
C HIS A 46 -9.20 0.63 2.13
N GLY A 47 -8.91 -0.07 1.04
CA GLY A 47 -9.92 -0.48 0.06
C GLY A 47 -10.64 0.65 -0.70
N GLU A 48 -10.23 1.92 -0.54
CA GLU A 48 -10.82 3.09 -1.22
C GLU A 48 -10.28 3.22 -2.66
N SER A 49 -10.65 2.24 -3.51
CA SER A 49 -10.07 2.08 -4.84
C SER A 49 -10.26 3.29 -5.75
N GLU A 50 -11.45 3.91 -5.77
CA GLU A 50 -11.74 5.04 -6.66
C GLU A 50 -10.82 6.24 -6.38
N ALA A 51 -10.61 6.55 -5.09
CA ALA A 51 -9.75 7.64 -4.66
C ALA A 51 -8.27 7.34 -4.96
N PHE A 52 -7.81 6.14 -4.64
CA PHE A 52 -6.44 5.72 -4.97
C PHE A 52 -6.15 5.78 -6.48
N ILE A 53 -7.07 5.24 -7.30
CA ILE A 53 -6.95 5.25 -8.76
C ILE A 53 -6.93 6.69 -9.28
N PHE A 54 -7.75 7.59 -8.74
CA PHE A 54 -7.69 9.01 -9.08
C PHE A 54 -6.31 9.62 -8.79
N LEU A 55 -5.75 9.36 -7.61
CA LEU A 55 -4.44 9.89 -7.22
C LEU A 55 -3.32 9.36 -8.13
N MET A 56 -3.39 8.08 -8.51
CA MET A 56 -2.47 7.48 -9.49
C MET A 56 -2.61 8.13 -10.86
N ARG A 57 -3.84 8.25 -11.38
CA ARG A 57 -4.10 8.80 -12.72
C ARG A 57 -3.83 10.31 -12.81
N SER A 58 -3.90 11.03 -11.70
CA SER A 58 -3.56 12.46 -11.62
C SER A 58 -2.11 12.72 -11.24
N ALA A 59 -1.36 11.68 -10.88
CA ALA A 59 -0.03 11.76 -10.27
C ALA A 59 -0.04 12.73 -9.07
N SER A 60 -1.07 12.62 -8.23
CA SER A 60 -1.37 13.52 -7.10
C SER A 60 -1.31 15.01 -7.47
N GLY A 61 -1.91 15.37 -8.61
CA GLY A 61 -1.96 16.75 -9.12
C GLY A 61 -0.75 17.20 -9.93
N VAL A 62 0.32 16.39 -10.04
CA VAL A 62 1.51 16.77 -10.81
C VAL A 62 1.21 16.90 -12.30
N ILE A 63 0.29 16.10 -12.85
CA ILE A 63 -0.12 16.25 -14.25
C ILE A 63 -0.72 17.64 -14.49
N ARG A 64 -1.52 18.16 -13.57
CA ARG A 64 -2.08 19.52 -13.66
C ARG A 64 -0.99 20.58 -13.61
N SER A 65 0.01 20.42 -12.73
CA SER A 65 1.19 21.29 -12.72
C SER A 65 1.94 21.26 -14.06
N LYS A 66 2.12 20.08 -14.67
CA LYS A 66 2.80 19.95 -15.98
C LYS A 66 1.99 20.54 -17.14
N ILE A 67 0.66 20.43 -17.10
CA ILE A 67 -0.22 21.11 -18.05
C ILE A 67 -0.02 22.62 -17.94
N SER A 68 -0.01 23.16 -16.72
CA SER A 68 0.24 24.59 -16.50
C SER A 68 1.62 25.04 -16.97
N ASP A 69 2.67 24.25 -16.69
CA ASP A 69 4.05 24.50 -17.15
C ASP A 69 4.16 24.63 -18.68
N VAL A 70 3.34 23.88 -19.43
CA VAL A 70 3.38 23.83 -20.90
C VAL A 70 2.41 24.82 -21.54
N PHE A 71 1.23 25.01 -20.94
CA PHE A 71 0.08 25.65 -21.60
C PHE A 71 -0.46 26.91 -20.92
N SER A 72 0.10 27.38 -19.80
CA SER A 72 -0.42 28.55 -19.06
C SER A 72 -0.56 29.83 -19.89
N HIS A 73 0.26 30.00 -20.92
CA HIS A 73 0.20 31.16 -21.84
C HIS A 73 -0.69 30.93 -23.06
N TYR A 74 -1.20 29.71 -23.27
CA TYR A 74 -1.95 29.29 -24.46
C TYR A 74 -3.40 28.90 -24.17
N LEU A 75 -3.69 28.39 -22.97
CA LEU A 75 -4.99 27.84 -22.58
C LEU A 75 -5.50 28.50 -21.31
N GLY A 76 -6.81 28.76 -21.25
CA GLY A 76 -7.49 29.18 -20.02
C GLY A 76 -7.51 28.08 -18.96
N GLU A 77 -7.84 28.44 -17.71
CA GLU A 77 -7.90 27.47 -16.60
C GLU A 77 -8.89 26.33 -16.85
N ASP A 78 -10.07 26.64 -17.42
CA ASP A 78 -11.09 25.63 -17.76
C ASP A 78 -10.61 24.66 -18.85
N GLU A 79 -9.87 25.14 -19.86
CA GLU A 79 -9.29 24.28 -20.89
C GLU A 79 -8.20 23.36 -20.33
N GLN A 80 -7.37 23.88 -19.43
CA GLN A 80 -6.36 23.08 -18.74
C GLN A 80 -7.00 22.02 -17.85
N LEU A 81 -8.07 22.37 -17.15
CA LEU A 81 -8.86 21.43 -16.35
C LEU A 81 -9.48 20.34 -17.23
N ASN A 82 -10.10 20.70 -18.35
CA ASN A 82 -10.67 19.73 -19.29
C ASN A 82 -9.61 18.77 -19.85
N LEU A 83 -8.41 19.28 -20.16
CA LEU A 83 -7.29 18.43 -20.60
C LEU A 83 -6.82 17.49 -19.48
N ALA A 84 -6.75 17.98 -18.24
CA ALA A 84 -6.41 17.16 -17.08
C ALA A 84 -7.44 16.04 -16.85
N ASN A 85 -8.74 16.37 -16.86
CA ASN A 85 -9.82 15.39 -16.70
C ASN A 85 -9.84 14.35 -17.82
N LEU A 86 -9.57 14.75 -19.06
CA LEU A 86 -9.40 13.82 -20.17
C LEU A 86 -8.23 12.86 -19.92
N ILE A 87 -7.11 13.36 -19.40
CA ILE A 87 -5.97 12.50 -19.05
C ILE A 87 -6.33 11.56 -17.90
N TYR A 88 -7.09 12.01 -16.90
CA TYR A 88 -7.44 11.20 -15.73
C TYR A 88 -8.45 10.11 -16.07
N TYR A 89 -9.45 10.42 -16.88
CA TYR A 89 -10.56 9.52 -17.20
C TYR A 89 -10.85 9.50 -18.69
N PRO A 90 -9.91 9.03 -19.53
CA PRO A 90 -10.05 9.16 -20.98
C PRO A 90 -11.22 8.34 -21.49
N ARG A 91 -11.44 7.11 -20.99
CA ARG A 91 -12.53 6.24 -21.45
C ARG A 91 -13.89 6.80 -21.05
N GLU A 92 -14.02 7.20 -19.80
CA GLU A 92 -15.24 7.73 -19.23
C GLU A 92 -15.63 9.04 -19.91
N THR A 93 -14.65 9.89 -20.24
CA THR A 93 -14.86 11.14 -20.98
C THR A 93 -15.48 10.88 -22.36
N PHE A 94 -15.01 9.86 -23.09
CA PHE A 94 -15.60 9.47 -24.38
C PHE A 94 -16.92 8.70 -24.27
N MET A 95 -17.22 8.08 -23.13
CA MET A 95 -18.52 7.42 -22.90
C MET A 95 -19.62 8.42 -22.53
N ASP A 96 -19.25 9.63 -22.09
CA ASP A 96 -20.20 10.68 -21.74
C ASP A 96 -20.82 11.33 -22.97
N LYS A 97 -22.09 11.00 -23.24
CA LYS A 97 -22.87 11.49 -24.37
C LYS A 97 -23.08 13.01 -24.38
N ARG A 98 -22.78 13.72 -23.28
CA ARG A 98 -22.84 15.19 -23.22
C ARG A 98 -21.70 15.84 -24.01
N ASN A 99 -20.60 15.11 -24.21
CA ASN A 99 -19.42 15.62 -24.92
C ASN A 99 -19.56 15.43 -26.44
N THR A 100 -20.47 16.19 -27.05
CA THR A 100 -20.80 16.08 -28.50
C THR A 100 -19.66 16.46 -29.44
N TYR A 101 -18.62 17.15 -28.93
CA TYR A 101 -17.46 17.60 -29.70
C TYR A 101 -16.36 16.53 -29.85
N LEU A 102 -16.45 15.39 -29.15
CA LEU A 102 -15.39 14.38 -29.12
C LEU A 102 -15.21 13.61 -30.43
N GLU A 103 -16.23 13.60 -31.29
CA GLU A 103 -16.20 13.00 -32.63
C GLU A 103 -15.63 13.98 -33.69
N ASP A 104 -15.42 15.25 -33.35
CA ASP A 104 -14.85 16.25 -34.26
C ASP A 104 -13.36 15.95 -34.50
N LYS A 105 -12.99 15.71 -35.76
CA LYS A 105 -11.62 15.42 -36.18
C LYS A 105 -10.66 16.58 -35.88
N GLU A 106 -11.10 17.83 -35.97
CA GLU A 106 -10.26 18.99 -35.64
C GLU A 106 -10.01 19.08 -34.13
N TRP A 107 -11.04 18.81 -33.31
CA TRP A 107 -10.85 18.72 -31.86
C TRP A 107 -9.88 17.58 -31.50
N GLN A 108 -10.04 16.40 -32.11
CA GLN A 108 -9.14 15.26 -31.88
C GLN A 108 -7.70 15.61 -32.27
N LYS A 109 -7.50 16.25 -33.42
CA LYS A 109 -6.18 16.70 -33.89
C LYS A 109 -5.52 17.67 -32.90
N ILE A 110 -6.24 18.71 -32.46
CA ILE A 110 -5.74 19.67 -31.47
C ILE A 110 -5.38 18.96 -30.15
N THR A 111 -6.24 18.06 -29.71
CA THR A 111 -6.04 17.29 -28.47
C THR A 111 -4.81 16.39 -28.56
N ILE A 112 -4.61 15.72 -29.69
CA ILE A 112 -3.42 14.89 -29.93
C ILE A 112 -2.16 15.75 -29.85
N HIS A 113 -2.11 16.92 -30.51
CA HIS A 113 -0.96 17.81 -30.42
C HIS A 113 -0.67 18.27 -28.98
N ARG A 114 -1.72 18.62 -28.21
CA ARG A 114 -1.57 19.00 -26.80
C ARG A 114 -1.02 17.84 -25.96
N LEU A 115 -1.52 16.63 -26.15
CA LEU A 115 -1.06 15.43 -25.44
C LEU A 115 0.38 15.04 -25.82
N VAL A 116 0.77 15.14 -27.09
CA VAL A 116 2.15 14.89 -27.55
C VAL A 116 3.11 15.90 -26.92
N ALA A 117 2.79 17.19 -26.92
CA ALA A 117 3.62 18.23 -26.30
C ALA A 117 3.79 18.01 -24.78
N LEU A 118 2.72 17.63 -24.08
CA LEU A 118 2.79 17.28 -22.67
C LEU A 118 3.63 16.02 -22.43
N CYS A 119 3.43 14.98 -23.25
CA CYS A 119 4.18 13.73 -23.17
C CYS A 119 5.68 13.97 -23.39
N LEU A 120 6.08 14.79 -24.36
CA LEU A 120 7.47 15.23 -24.58
C LEU A 120 8.09 15.85 -23.33
N LYS A 121 7.35 16.76 -22.68
CA LYS A 121 7.80 17.41 -21.45
C LYS A 121 8.09 16.39 -20.35
N ILE A 122 7.17 15.44 -20.15
CA ILE A 122 7.28 14.41 -19.10
C ILE A 122 8.36 13.37 -19.46
N ALA A 123 8.46 12.99 -20.74
CA ALA A 123 9.40 12.00 -21.24
C ALA A 123 10.87 12.46 -21.20
N SER A 124 11.12 13.77 -21.18
CA SER A 124 12.47 14.38 -21.24
C SER A 124 13.47 13.92 -20.17
N LYS A 125 13.02 13.29 -19.09
CA LYS A 125 13.86 12.72 -18.02
C LYS A 125 14.20 11.24 -18.18
N TYR A 126 13.69 10.58 -19.22
CA TYR A 126 13.85 9.14 -19.45
C TYR A 126 14.64 8.84 -20.73
N THR A 127 15.25 7.66 -20.80
CA THR A 127 15.85 7.18 -22.06
C THR A 127 14.75 6.86 -23.07
N ARG A 128 15.08 6.96 -24.37
CA ARG A 128 14.19 6.50 -25.46
C ARG A 128 13.77 5.04 -25.27
N SER A 129 14.68 4.17 -24.82
CA SER A 129 14.36 2.78 -24.52
C SER A 129 13.33 2.63 -23.40
N LYS A 130 13.43 3.41 -22.32
CA LYS A 130 12.46 3.40 -21.21
C LYS A 130 11.08 3.87 -21.66
N VAL A 131 11.01 4.91 -22.49
CA VAL A 131 9.75 5.40 -23.08
C VAL A 131 9.14 4.33 -24.00
N ARG A 132 9.93 3.76 -24.91
CA ARG A 132 9.49 2.72 -25.86
C ARG A 132 8.89 1.49 -25.17
N LYS A 133 9.44 1.07 -24.03
CA LYS A 133 8.90 -0.05 -23.23
C LYS A 133 7.51 0.24 -22.65
N LYS A 134 7.13 1.52 -22.48
CA LYS A 134 5.83 1.96 -21.97
C LYS A 134 4.83 2.32 -23.09
N LEU A 135 5.26 2.29 -24.37
CA LEU A 135 4.39 2.62 -25.49
C LEU A 135 3.30 1.55 -25.70
N PRO A 136 2.04 1.95 -25.92
CA PRO A 136 0.97 1.03 -26.32
C PRO A 136 1.30 0.35 -27.65
N LYS A 137 1.24 -1.00 -27.69
CA LYS A 137 1.73 -1.80 -28.83
C LYS A 137 1.07 -1.42 -30.16
N GLU A 138 -0.21 -1.08 -30.13
CA GLU A 138 -1.02 -0.76 -31.31
C GLU A 138 -0.60 0.55 -31.97
N PHE A 139 -0.06 1.49 -31.19
CA PHE A 139 0.27 2.84 -31.62
C PHE A 139 1.74 3.21 -31.38
N ALA A 140 2.57 2.26 -30.98
CA ALA A 140 3.94 2.51 -30.56
C ALA A 140 4.75 3.25 -31.62
N TYR A 141 4.69 2.80 -32.87
CA TYR A 141 5.36 3.47 -33.98
C TYR A 141 4.91 4.94 -34.14
N ALA A 142 3.61 5.18 -34.26
CA ALA A 142 3.10 6.53 -34.47
C ALA A 142 3.41 7.49 -33.30
N ILE A 143 3.31 6.99 -32.06
CA ILE A 143 3.67 7.80 -30.89
C ILE A 143 5.18 8.06 -30.85
N ASP A 144 6.02 7.06 -31.12
CA ASP A 144 7.49 7.22 -31.12
C ASP A 144 7.91 8.27 -32.16
N GLU A 145 7.38 8.22 -33.38
CA GLU A 145 7.67 9.24 -34.41
C GLU A 145 7.23 10.64 -33.97
N LEU A 146 6.00 10.78 -33.44
CA LEU A 146 5.49 12.09 -32.99
C LEU A 146 6.25 12.68 -31.79
N LEU A 147 6.89 11.85 -30.97
CA LEU A 147 7.74 12.29 -29.86
C LEU A 147 9.16 12.69 -30.29
N HIS A 148 9.52 12.55 -31.56
CA HIS A 148 10.88 12.85 -32.05
C HIS A 148 10.89 13.82 -33.24
N ASP A 149 9.89 14.71 -33.31
CA ASP A 149 9.81 15.76 -34.32
C ASP A 149 10.89 16.85 -34.10
N GLU A 150 12.04 16.69 -34.75
CA GLU A 150 13.17 17.61 -34.62
C GLU A 150 13.54 18.34 -35.93
N GLU A 151 13.01 17.93 -37.09
CA GLU A 151 13.44 18.43 -38.41
C GLU A 151 12.31 19.04 -39.25
N GLU A 152 12.62 20.08 -40.02
CA GLU A 152 11.65 20.74 -40.90
C GLU A 152 11.16 19.83 -42.04
N ASP A 153 12.04 18.94 -42.51
CA ASP A 153 11.78 18.00 -43.60
C ASP A 153 10.79 16.88 -43.22
N THR A 154 10.63 16.58 -41.91
CA THR A 154 9.72 15.54 -41.41
C THR A 154 8.31 16.04 -41.07
N LYS A 155 8.06 17.36 -41.13
CA LYS A 155 6.74 17.96 -40.81
C LYS A 155 5.59 17.38 -41.63
N LEU A 156 5.80 17.16 -42.94
CA LEU A 156 4.77 16.56 -43.79
C LEU A 156 4.51 15.11 -43.39
N TYR A 157 5.57 14.35 -43.13
CA TYR A 157 5.48 12.95 -42.70
C TYR A 157 4.68 12.81 -41.39
N HIS A 158 4.93 13.67 -40.39
CA HIS A 158 4.21 13.64 -39.10
C HIS A 158 2.75 14.06 -39.27
N LYS A 159 2.51 15.04 -40.14
CA LYS A 159 1.14 15.45 -40.52
C LYS A 159 0.37 14.29 -41.17
N GLU A 160 1.00 13.50 -42.04
CA GLU A 160 0.38 12.33 -42.65
C GLU A 160 0.10 11.20 -41.65
N ILE A 161 0.97 11.00 -40.65
CA ILE A 161 0.68 10.06 -39.53
C ILE A 161 -0.59 10.48 -38.80
N LEU A 162 -0.67 11.76 -38.40
CA LEU A 162 -1.84 12.29 -37.70
C LEU A 162 -3.09 12.23 -38.56
N GLN A 163 -3.01 12.67 -39.81
CA GLN A 163 -4.13 12.64 -40.73
C GLN A 163 -4.61 11.20 -40.98
N GLY A 164 -3.67 10.26 -41.17
CA GLY A 164 -3.97 8.84 -41.33
C GLY A 164 -4.74 8.26 -40.14
N ILE A 165 -4.34 8.57 -38.90
CA ILE A 165 -5.06 8.14 -37.68
C ILE A 165 -6.51 8.65 -37.67
N LEU A 166 -6.72 9.90 -38.07
CA LEU A 166 -8.05 10.53 -38.11
C LEU A 166 -8.90 10.01 -39.28
N ASP A 167 -8.28 9.67 -40.41
CA ASP A 167 -8.95 9.17 -41.60
C ASP A 167 -9.45 7.73 -41.42
N VAL A 168 -8.71 6.89 -40.68
CA VAL A 168 -9.17 5.55 -40.30
C VAL A 168 -10.06 5.52 -39.04
N GLU A 169 -10.51 6.69 -38.57
CA GLU A 169 -11.41 6.83 -37.41
C GLU A 169 -10.84 6.24 -36.10
N ARG A 170 -9.52 6.32 -35.92
CA ARG A 170 -8.82 5.80 -34.72
C ARG A 170 -8.37 6.90 -33.75
N GLY A 171 -8.76 8.16 -33.97
CA GLY A 171 -8.37 9.30 -33.12
C GLY A 171 -8.68 9.11 -31.64
N GLN A 172 -9.89 8.63 -31.29
CA GLN A 172 -10.27 8.34 -29.91
C GLN A 172 -9.33 7.31 -29.24
N ALA A 173 -9.10 6.18 -29.91
CA ALA A 173 -8.24 5.13 -29.38
C ALA A 173 -6.80 5.63 -29.19
N PHE A 174 -6.33 6.49 -30.10
CA PHE A 174 -5.01 7.12 -30.03
C PHE A 174 -4.90 8.11 -28.85
N ILE A 175 -5.92 8.94 -28.62
CA ILE A 175 -5.99 9.85 -27.47
C ILE A 175 -5.95 9.06 -26.14
N ILE A 176 -6.73 7.98 -26.03
CA ILE A 176 -6.71 7.11 -24.83
C ILE A 176 -5.30 6.53 -24.61
N ALA A 177 -4.63 6.10 -25.68
CA ALA A 177 -3.27 5.57 -25.63
C ALA A 177 -2.25 6.61 -25.14
N LEU A 178 -2.33 7.85 -25.63
CA LEU A 178 -1.49 8.96 -25.16
C LEU A 178 -1.75 9.32 -23.69
N CYS A 179 -3.02 9.36 -23.26
CA CYS A 179 -3.36 9.64 -21.86
C CYS A 179 -2.76 8.59 -20.93
N LYS A 180 -2.89 7.30 -21.26
CA LYS A 180 -2.28 6.20 -20.50
C LYS A 180 -0.76 6.28 -20.46
N LEU A 181 -0.12 6.66 -21.56
CA LEU A 181 1.32 6.86 -21.60
C LEU A 181 1.75 8.02 -20.67
N ILE A 182 1.03 9.15 -20.70
CA ILE A 182 1.27 10.30 -19.81
C ILE A 182 1.15 9.87 -18.34
N GLN A 183 0.08 9.15 -17.98
CA GLN A 183 -0.09 8.60 -16.63
C GLN A 183 1.11 7.72 -16.23
N SER A 184 1.47 6.75 -17.08
CA SER A 184 2.56 5.80 -16.82
C SER A 184 3.95 6.45 -16.73
N LEU A 185 4.19 7.56 -17.44
CA LEU A 185 5.46 8.29 -17.39
C LEU A 185 5.52 9.30 -16.22
N SER A 186 4.38 9.68 -15.64
CA SER A 186 4.33 10.70 -14.59
C SER A 186 4.87 10.17 -13.25
N ILE A 187 4.56 8.91 -12.94
CA ILE A 187 5.03 8.19 -11.75
C ILE A 187 6.09 7.19 -12.22
N ASP A 188 7.31 7.26 -11.68
CA ASP A 188 8.39 6.33 -12.06
C ASP A 188 8.48 5.10 -11.16
N SER A 189 8.22 5.29 -9.87
CA SER A 189 8.21 4.23 -8.85
C SER A 189 7.14 4.54 -7.81
N LEU A 190 6.50 3.50 -7.31
CA LEU A 190 5.42 3.57 -6.35
C LEU A 190 5.80 2.84 -5.05
N HIS A 191 5.65 3.51 -3.92
CA HIS A 191 5.88 2.95 -2.59
C HIS A 191 4.56 2.96 -1.83
N ILE A 192 4.05 1.78 -1.48
CA ILE A 192 2.84 1.64 -0.66
C ILE A 192 3.25 1.27 0.76
N ILE A 193 3.12 2.21 1.67
CA ILE A 193 3.46 2.07 3.07
C ILE A 193 2.20 1.61 3.81
N GLY A 194 1.88 0.33 3.67
CA GLY A 194 0.91 -0.39 4.48
C GLY A 194 -0.57 -0.08 4.24
N ASP A 195 -1.37 -0.96 4.83
CA ASP A 195 -2.80 -0.82 5.07
C ASP A 195 -3.62 -0.65 3.77
N ILE A 196 -3.46 -1.64 2.88
CA ILE A 196 -4.21 -1.73 1.62
C ILE A 196 -5.64 -2.22 1.88
N PHE A 197 -5.82 -3.14 2.81
CA PHE A 197 -7.10 -3.81 3.09
C PHE A 197 -7.97 -3.10 4.12
N ASP A 198 -9.20 -3.62 4.26
CA ASP A 198 -10.24 -3.23 5.22
C ASP A 198 -10.85 -1.84 5.03
N ARG A 199 -12.00 -1.63 5.71
CA ARG A 199 -12.83 -0.41 5.75
C ARG A 199 -13.51 -0.05 4.43
N GLY A 200 -12.77 0.12 3.34
CA GLY A 200 -13.30 0.44 2.02
C GLY A 200 -13.81 -0.80 1.25
N PRO A 201 -14.48 -0.59 0.11
CA PRO A 201 -15.21 -1.63 -0.59
C PRO A 201 -14.36 -2.53 -1.50
N HIS A 202 -13.20 -2.07 -1.98
CA HIS A 202 -12.51 -2.72 -3.11
C HIS A 202 -10.98 -2.75 -2.99
N ALA A 203 -10.46 -3.41 -1.95
CA ALA A 203 -9.01 -3.66 -1.83
C ALA A 203 -8.48 -4.56 -2.97
N ASP A 204 -9.32 -5.44 -3.51
CA ASP A 204 -9.01 -6.27 -4.68
C ASP A 204 -8.66 -5.44 -5.93
N GLN A 205 -9.41 -4.36 -6.20
CA GLN A 205 -9.14 -3.47 -7.33
C GLN A 205 -7.84 -2.69 -7.15
N ILE A 206 -7.52 -2.29 -5.91
CA ILE A 206 -6.23 -1.64 -5.60
C ILE A 206 -5.09 -2.61 -5.93
N MET A 207 -5.18 -3.85 -5.47
CA MET A 207 -4.16 -4.87 -5.74
C MET A 207 -3.99 -5.14 -7.23
N GLU A 208 -5.07 -5.21 -8.01
CA GLU A 208 -4.99 -5.39 -9.47
C GLU A 208 -4.29 -4.21 -10.16
N GLU A 209 -4.54 -2.97 -9.72
CA GLU A 209 -3.86 -1.78 -10.23
C GLU A 209 -2.36 -1.78 -9.86
N LEU A 210 -2.01 -2.16 -8.63
CA LEU A 210 -0.61 -2.28 -8.19
C LEU A 210 0.14 -3.37 -8.98
N MET A 211 -0.48 -4.53 -9.19
CA MET A 211 0.12 -5.64 -9.94
C MET A 211 0.33 -5.31 -11.43
N CYS A 212 -0.48 -4.41 -11.99
CA CYS A 212 -0.31 -3.91 -13.35
C CYS A 212 0.69 -2.75 -13.45
N PHE A 213 1.11 -2.18 -12.31
CA PHE A 213 2.07 -1.09 -12.28
C PHE A 213 3.50 -1.61 -12.51
N HIS A 214 4.36 -0.74 -13.05
CA HIS A 214 5.65 -1.18 -13.63
C HIS A 214 6.80 -1.23 -12.62
N ASP A 215 6.71 -0.48 -11.52
CA ASP A 215 7.70 -0.45 -10.46
C ASP A 215 7.01 -0.06 -9.15
N VAL A 216 6.81 -1.05 -8.29
CA VAL A 216 6.09 -0.90 -7.03
C VAL A 216 6.73 -1.76 -5.95
N ASP A 217 6.77 -1.24 -4.73
CA ASP A 217 7.00 -2.02 -3.52
C ASP A 217 6.00 -1.67 -2.43
N ILE A 218 5.88 -2.59 -1.47
CA ILE A 218 4.93 -2.50 -0.36
C ILE A 218 5.68 -2.67 0.96
N GLN A 219 5.36 -1.84 1.95
CA GLN A 219 5.73 -2.10 3.34
C GLN A 219 4.48 -2.57 4.08
N SER A 220 4.54 -3.72 4.73
CA SER A 220 3.36 -4.32 5.35
C SER A 220 2.79 -3.43 6.45
N GLY A 221 1.47 -3.18 6.41
CA GLY A 221 0.70 -2.61 7.50
C GLY A 221 0.06 -3.67 8.40
N ASN A 222 -0.54 -3.26 9.51
CA ASN A 222 -1.21 -4.21 10.42
C ASN A 222 -2.42 -4.86 9.74
N HIS A 223 -3.18 -4.12 8.93
CA HIS A 223 -4.31 -4.70 8.19
C HIS A 223 -3.83 -5.71 7.14
N ASP A 224 -2.70 -5.45 6.47
CA ASP A 224 -2.16 -6.38 5.47
C ASP A 224 -1.73 -7.71 6.11
N VAL A 225 -1.03 -7.66 7.25
CA VAL A 225 -0.58 -8.89 7.94
C VAL A 225 -1.75 -9.69 8.53
N ASP A 226 -2.86 -9.04 8.88
CA ASP A 226 -4.07 -9.75 9.33
C ASP A 226 -4.69 -10.55 8.16
N TRP A 227 -4.78 -9.95 6.97
CA TRP A 227 -5.22 -10.66 5.76
C TRP A 227 -4.25 -11.75 5.32
N MET A 228 -2.93 -11.52 5.43
CA MET A 228 -1.90 -12.56 5.20
C MET A 228 -2.05 -13.72 6.18
N GLY A 229 -2.30 -13.43 7.46
CA GLY A 229 -2.56 -14.42 8.50
C GLY A 229 -3.83 -15.21 8.24
N ALA A 230 -4.90 -14.54 7.81
CA ALA A 230 -6.14 -15.19 7.43
C ALA A 230 -5.95 -16.15 6.25
N PHE A 231 -5.19 -15.74 5.23
CA PHE A 231 -4.81 -16.62 4.11
C PHE A 231 -3.94 -17.81 4.55
N CYS A 232 -3.02 -17.59 5.51
CA CYS A 232 -2.20 -18.65 6.10
C CYS A 232 -2.98 -19.58 7.05
N GLY A 233 -4.29 -19.36 7.22
CA GLY A 233 -5.17 -20.22 7.99
C GLY A 233 -5.23 -19.90 9.48
N ASN A 234 -4.81 -18.71 9.92
CA ASN A 234 -4.96 -18.30 11.30
C ASN A 234 -6.45 -17.99 11.62
N PRO A 235 -7.12 -18.74 12.52
CA PRO A 235 -8.54 -18.55 12.79
C PRO A 235 -8.87 -17.20 13.44
N ALA A 236 -7.98 -16.66 14.28
CA ALA A 236 -8.19 -15.38 14.94
C ALA A 236 -8.12 -14.23 13.92
N CYS A 237 -7.17 -14.27 12.97
CA CYS A 237 -7.10 -13.34 11.85
C CYS A 237 -8.33 -13.47 10.93
N ILE A 238 -8.76 -14.68 10.57
CA ILE A 238 -10.00 -14.88 9.77
C ILE A 238 -11.20 -14.24 10.46
N ALA A 239 -11.38 -14.50 11.75
CA ALA A 239 -12.46 -13.91 12.52
C ALA A 239 -12.35 -12.38 12.60
N ASN A 240 -11.13 -11.84 12.69
CA ASN A 240 -10.88 -10.41 12.75
C ASN A 240 -11.18 -9.70 11.42
N VAL A 241 -10.70 -10.23 10.29
CA VAL A 241 -11.01 -9.72 8.94
C VAL A 241 -12.52 -9.67 8.72
N LEU A 242 -13.22 -10.76 9.04
CA LEU A 242 -14.67 -10.83 8.93
C LEU A 242 -15.38 -9.86 9.88
N ARG A 243 -14.88 -9.69 11.11
CA ARG A 243 -15.40 -8.72 12.08
C ARG A 243 -15.26 -7.30 11.54
N ILE A 244 -14.11 -6.94 10.98
CA ILE A 244 -13.87 -5.61 10.41
C ILE A 244 -14.81 -5.39 9.22
N ALA A 245 -14.83 -6.30 8.25
CA ALA A 245 -15.69 -6.18 7.06
C ALA A 245 -17.17 -6.05 7.43
N THR A 246 -17.68 -6.89 8.34
CA THR A 246 -19.08 -6.81 8.80
C THR A 246 -19.38 -5.51 9.57
N SER A 247 -18.40 -4.98 10.33
CA SER A 247 -18.56 -3.70 11.06
C SER A 247 -18.59 -2.47 10.15
N TYR A 248 -17.95 -2.53 8.97
CA TYR A 248 -17.96 -1.44 7.98
C TYR A 248 -18.94 -1.68 6.84
N ASN A 249 -19.70 -2.78 6.88
CA ASN A 249 -20.62 -3.20 5.82
C ASN A 249 -19.92 -3.43 4.46
N SER A 250 -18.65 -3.85 4.50
CA SER A 250 -17.80 -4.10 3.34
C SER A 250 -17.91 -5.57 2.91
N PHE A 251 -19.10 -6.01 2.51
CA PHE A 251 -19.33 -7.40 2.08
C PHE A 251 -18.79 -7.69 0.68
N ASP A 252 -18.85 -6.70 -0.22
CA ASP A 252 -18.41 -6.79 -1.61
C ASP A 252 -16.94 -7.24 -1.72
N VAL A 253 -16.05 -6.72 -0.87
CA VAL A 253 -14.64 -7.12 -0.87
C VAL A 253 -14.46 -8.61 -0.57
N LEU A 254 -15.30 -9.17 0.30
CA LEU A 254 -15.23 -10.58 0.68
C LEU A 254 -15.85 -11.48 -0.38
N GLU A 255 -17.10 -11.21 -0.78
CA GLU A 255 -17.85 -12.09 -1.68
C GLU A 255 -17.45 -11.90 -3.15
N ASP A 256 -17.50 -10.67 -3.67
CA ASP A 256 -17.21 -10.37 -5.07
C ASP A 256 -15.71 -10.25 -5.34
N GLY A 257 -14.99 -9.58 -4.44
CA GLY A 257 -13.54 -9.36 -4.57
C GLY A 257 -12.74 -10.65 -4.38
N TYR A 258 -12.94 -11.32 -3.24
CA TYR A 258 -12.13 -12.48 -2.85
C TYR A 258 -12.84 -13.84 -2.93
N GLY A 259 -14.12 -13.89 -3.27
CA GLY A 259 -14.85 -15.16 -3.43
C GLY A 259 -15.09 -15.91 -2.14
N ILE A 260 -15.10 -15.23 -0.99
CA ILE A 260 -15.33 -15.81 0.33
C ILE A 260 -16.83 -16.00 0.54
N ASN A 261 -17.27 -17.24 0.79
CA ASN A 261 -18.68 -17.54 0.96
C ASN A 261 -19.16 -17.22 2.39
N LEU A 262 -19.99 -16.18 2.53
CA LEU A 262 -20.50 -15.74 3.84
C LEU A 262 -21.86 -16.34 4.21
N ARG A 263 -22.48 -17.15 3.34
CA ARG A 263 -23.76 -17.81 3.61
C ARG A 263 -23.75 -18.68 4.89
N PRO A 264 -22.70 -19.48 5.19
CA PRO A 264 -22.64 -20.22 6.44
C PRO A 264 -22.69 -19.31 7.67
N LEU A 265 -21.96 -18.18 7.63
CA LEU A 265 -21.94 -17.18 8.70
C LEU A 265 -23.31 -16.51 8.87
N SER A 266 -23.97 -16.10 7.78
CA SER A 266 -25.27 -15.44 7.86
C SER A 266 -26.36 -16.37 8.39
N MET A 267 -26.38 -17.64 7.95
CA MET A 267 -27.30 -18.65 8.46
C MET A 267 -27.08 -18.94 9.95
N PHE A 268 -25.83 -19.11 10.36
CA PHE A 268 -25.49 -19.36 11.76
C PHE A 268 -25.83 -18.16 12.65
N ALA A 269 -25.52 -16.93 12.21
CA ALA A 269 -25.85 -15.71 12.93
C ALA A 269 -27.38 -15.56 13.13
N GLN A 270 -28.18 -15.91 12.13
CA GLN A 270 -29.64 -15.89 12.24
C GLN A 270 -30.18 -17.00 13.16
N GLU A 271 -29.53 -18.17 13.20
CA GLU A 271 -29.87 -19.25 14.13
C GLU A 271 -29.63 -18.82 15.59
N VAL A 272 -28.47 -18.22 15.86
CA VAL A 272 -28.00 -17.88 17.21
C VAL A 272 -28.65 -16.60 17.75
N TYR A 273 -28.70 -15.55 16.92
CA TYR A 273 -29.13 -14.21 17.32
C TYR A 273 -30.41 -13.75 16.62
N GLY A 274 -31.20 -14.65 16.04
CA GLY A 274 -32.36 -14.30 15.21
C GLY A 274 -33.34 -13.31 15.84
N ASN A 275 -33.55 -13.39 17.15
CA ASN A 275 -34.43 -12.49 17.94
C ASN A 275 -33.67 -11.36 18.68
N ASP A 276 -32.35 -11.31 18.58
CA ASP A 276 -31.51 -10.30 19.21
C ASP A 276 -31.26 -9.14 18.23
N PRO A 277 -31.59 -7.89 18.60
CA PRO A 277 -31.34 -6.73 17.74
C PRO A 277 -29.86 -6.46 17.50
N CYS A 278 -28.94 -7.01 18.31
CA CYS A 278 -27.49 -6.85 18.20
C CYS A 278 -27.05 -5.38 18.08
N SER A 279 -27.72 -4.48 18.79
CA SER A 279 -27.56 -3.02 18.63
C SER A 279 -26.14 -2.51 18.93
N CYS A 280 -25.36 -3.23 19.74
CA CYS A 280 -23.95 -2.91 19.98
C CYS A 280 -23.03 -3.13 18.75
N PHE A 281 -23.53 -3.79 17.71
CA PHE A 281 -22.78 -4.20 16.53
C PHE A 281 -23.38 -3.63 15.23
N THR A 282 -24.22 -2.59 15.32
CA THR A 282 -24.74 -1.91 14.13
C THR A 282 -23.58 -1.39 13.27
N PRO A 283 -23.57 -1.68 11.95
CA PRO A 283 -22.46 -1.33 11.09
C PRO A 283 -22.28 0.18 10.94
N HIS A 284 -21.04 0.61 10.73
CA HIS A 284 -20.69 1.99 10.42
C HIS A 284 -20.97 2.29 8.95
N LEU A 285 -22.11 2.92 8.66
CA LEU A 285 -22.53 3.27 7.31
C LEU A 285 -21.94 4.62 6.88
N TRP A 286 -20.73 4.61 6.32
CA TRP A 286 -20.08 5.80 5.77
C TRP A 286 -20.44 6.04 4.29
N ASP A 287 -20.58 4.95 3.53
CA ASP A 287 -21.10 4.97 2.17
C ASP A 287 -22.49 4.36 2.12
N LYS A 288 -23.41 5.03 1.40
CA LYS A 288 -24.61 4.35 0.90
C LYS A 288 -24.16 3.50 -0.27
N ASN A 289 -23.80 2.24 -0.03
CA ASN A 289 -23.68 1.27 -1.10
C ASN A 289 -25.09 1.05 -1.67
N ILE A 290 -25.41 1.72 -2.79
CA ILE A 290 -26.76 1.78 -3.38
C ILE A 290 -27.12 0.43 -4.06
N ALA A 291 -26.14 -0.45 -4.32
CA ALA A 291 -26.32 -1.58 -5.22
C ALA A 291 -26.80 -2.88 -4.58
N ASP A 292 -26.39 -3.22 -3.35
CA ASP A 292 -27.00 -4.26 -2.49
C ASP A 292 -26.12 -4.37 -1.24
N SER A 293 -26.50 -3.74 -0.13
CA SER A 293 -25.82 -3.97 1.15
C SER A 293 -26.63 -4.98 1.95
N VAL A 294 -25.94 -5.93 2.59
CA VAL A 294 -26.55 -6.81 3.58
C VAL A 294 -27.34 -5.93 4.56
N GLU A 295 -28.60 -6.30 4.80
CA GLU A 295 -29.47 -5.55 5.70
C GLU A 295 -28.74 -5.27 7.03
N PRO A 296 -28.70 -4.02 7.51
CA PRO A 296 -27.87 -3.65 8.67
C PRO A 296 -28.10 -4.51 9.92
N GLU A 297 -29.32 -5.02 10.10
CA GLU A 297 -29.66 -5.96 11.18
C GLU A 297 -28.94 -7.31 11.02
N LEU A 298 -28.91 -7.88 9.81
CA LEU A 298 -28.19 -9.11 9.53
C LEU A 298 -26.67 -8.90 9.65
N ALA A 299 -26.17 -7.77 9.15
CA ALA A 299 -24.76 -7.40 9.31
C ALA A 299 -24.36 -7.30 10.79
N ALA A 300 -25.21 -6.70 11.64
CA ALA A 300 -24.98 -6.62 13.07
C ALA A 300 -24.96 -8.00 13.76
N LYS A 301 -25.88 -8.90 13.38
CA LYS A 301 -25.90 -10.29 13.87
C LYS A 301 -24.65 -11.05 13.46
N MET A 302 -24.22 -10.93 12.21
CA MET A 302 -22.98 -11.55 11.71
C MET A 302 -21.75 -10.99 12.45
N CYS A 303 -21.69 -9.67 12.62
CA CYS A 303 -20.62 -8.98 13.34
C CYS A 303 -20.54 -9.43 14.80
N LYS A 304 -21.67 -9.51 15.52
CA LYS A 304 -21.72 -10.05 16.89
C LYS A 304 -21.25 -11.50 16.96
N THR A 305 -21.76 -12.34 16.06
CA THR A 305 -21.42 -13.76 15.97
C THR A 305 -19.92 -13.97 15.80
N ILE A 306 -19.32 -13.33 14.80
CA ILE A 306 -17.90 -13.49 14.52
C ILE A 306 -17.03 -12.83 15.60
N SER A 307 -17.49 -11.74 16.23
CA SER A 307 -16.77 -11.10 17.34
C SER A 307 -16.69 -12.02 18.57
N VAL A 308 -17.79 -12.70 18.93
CA VAL A 308 -17.79 -13.67 20.04
C VAL A 308 -16.85 -14.84 19.74
N MET A 309 -16.87 -15.36 18.52
CA MET A 309 -15.92 -16.40 18.09
C MET A 309 -14.46 -15.89 18.09
N MET A 310 -14.23 -14.65 17.66
CA MET A 310 -12.92 -14.01 17.65
C MET A 310 -12.34 -13.98 19.08
N TRP A 311 -13.07 -13.49 20.09
CA TRP A 311 -12.57 -13.45 21.47
C TRP A 311 -12.30 -14.85 22.07
N LYS A 312 -13.05 -15.87 21.65
CA LYS A 312 -12.77 -17.27 22.00
C LYS A 312 -11.42 -17.71 21.41
N LEU A 313 -11.23 -17.50 20.11
CA LEU A 313 -10.02 -17.84 19.37
C LEU A 313 -8.79 -17.07 19.87
N GLU A 314 -8.92 -15.78 20.14
CA GLU A 314 -7.87 -14.95 20.74
C GLU A 314 -7.48 -15.51 22.11
N GLY A 315 -8.44 -15.88 22.96
CA GLY A 315 -8.13 -16.50 24.24
C GLY A 315 -7.42 -17.85 24.14
N GLN A 316 -7.76 -18.66 23.12
CA GLN A 316 -7.01 -19.90 22.83
C GLN A 316 -5.58 -19.59 22.38
N LEU A 317 -5.39 -18.61 21.51
CA LEU A 317 -4.07 -18.19 21.02
C LEU A 317 -3.21 -17.63 22.15
N ILE A 318 -3.76 -16.76 23.00
CA ILE A 318 -3.07 -16.21 24.17
C ILE A 318 -2.64 -17.34 25.12
N ARG A 319 -3.49 -18.34 25.37
CA ARG A 319 -3.15 -19.53 26.17
C ARG A 319 -2.00 -20.35 25.56
N ARG A 320 -1.91 -20.42 24.22
CA ARG A 320 -0.81 -21.10 23.51
C ARG A 320 0.50 -20.30 23.55
N HIS A 321 0.40 -18.97 23.65
CA HIS A 321 1.52 -18.03 23.60
C HIS A 321 1.59 -17.11 24.84
N PRO A 322 1.84 -17.66 26.04
CA PRO A 322 1.98 -16.86 27.25
C PRO A 322 3.11 -15.82 27.15
N GLU A 323 4.12 -16.06 26.30
CA GLU A 323 5.22 -15.13 26.03
C GLU A 323 4.76 -13.78 25.46
N TYR A 324 3.55 -13.70 24.89
CA TYR A 324 2.99 -12.44 24.38
C TYR A 324 2.54 -11.48 25.49
N GLY A 325 2.32 -11.98 26.72
CA GLY A 325 1.93 -11.14 27.87
C GLY A 325 0.51 -10.56 27.75
N LEU A 326 -0.38 -11.22 27.01
CA LEU A 326 -1.71 -10.72 26.66
C LEU A 326 -2.85 -11.34 27.51
N ASP A 327 -2.56 -12.09 28.58
CA ASP A 327 -3.58 -12.71 29.45
C ASP A 327 -4.61 -11.70 29.99
N HIS A 328 -4.19 -10.45 30.22
CA HIS A 328 -5.07 -9.39 30.69
C HIS A 328 -6.20 -9.05 29.70
N ARG A 329 -6.02 -9.36 28.40
CA ARG A 329 -7.01 -9.20 27.32
C ARG A 329 -7.99 -10.35 27.20
N MET A 330 -7.80 -11.43 27.94
CA MET A 330 -8.79 -12.49 28.07
C MET A 330 -9.92 -11.98 28.98
N LEU A 331 -11.00 -11.44 28.41
CA LEU A 331 -12.08 -10.79 29.17
C LEU A 331 -13.34 -11.63 29.40
N LEU A 332 -13.62 -12.63 28.56
CA LEU A 332 -14.85 -13.46 28.68
C LEU A 332 -15.02 -14.07 30.08
N HIS A 333 -13.97 -14.64 30.68
CA HIS A 333 -14.06 -15.23 32.03
C HIS A 333 -14.22 -14.20 33.17
N LYS A 334 -14.11 -12.90 32.87
CA LYS A 334 -14.27 -11.79 33.83
C LYS A 334 -15.68 -11.19 33.80
N ILE A 335 -16.56 -11.71 32.95
CA ILE A 335 -17.97 -11.29 32.86
C ILE A 335 -18.76 -11.91 34.01
N ASN A 336 -19.51 -11.08 34.73
CA ASN A 336 -20.52 -11.49 35.70
C ASN A 336 -21.91 -11.29 35.08
N LEU A 337 -22.48 -12.36 34.53
CA LEU A 337 -23.81 -12.32 33.91
C LEU A 337 -24.94 -11.99 34.88
N GLU A 338 -24.85 -12.40 36.14
CA GLU A 338 -25.89 -12.14 37.14
C GLU A 338 -26.02 -10.66 37.44
N LYS A 339 -24.89 -9.94 37.44
CA LYS A 339 -24.84 -8.49 37.68
C LYS A 339 -24.88 -7.67 36.39
N GLY A 340 -24.61 -8.28 35.24
CA GLY A 340 -24.46 -7.58 33.96
C GLY A 340 -23.23 -6.68 33.92
N GLU A 341 -22.12 -7.15 34.47
CA GLU A 341 -20.88 -6.38 34.67
C GLU A 341 -19.66 -7.16 34.18
N VAL A 342 -18.58 -6.47 33.83
CA VAL A 342 -17.28 -7.06 33.45
C VAL A 342 -16.13 -6.34 34.15
N GLU A 343 -15.13 -7.09 34.58
CA GLU A 343 -13.90 -6.51 35.13
C GLU A 343 -12.85 -6.31 34.03
N VAL A 344 -12.41 -5.06 33.85
CA VAL A 344 -11.34 -4.67 32.92
C VAL A 344 -10.31 -3.86 33.69
N ASP A 345 -9.04 -4.27 33.62
CA ASP A 345 -7.92 -3.61 34.30
C ASP A 345 -8.16 -3.30 35.79
N GLY A 346 -8.84 -4.22 36.50
CA GLY A 346 -9.14 -4.10 37.93
C GLY A 346 -10.33 -3.18 38.28
N LYS A 347 -11.03 -2.62 37.28
CA LYS A 347 -12.26 -1.83 37.46
C LYS A 347 -13.47 -2.59 36.88
N ILE A 348 -14.58 -2.51 37.59
CA ILE A 348 -15.85 -3.13 37.21
C ILE A 348 -16.66 -2.14 36.37
N TYR A 349 -17.17 -2.60 35.23
CA TYR A 349 -17.97 -1.81 34.31
C TYR A 349 -19.31 -2.49 34.02
N PRO A 350 -20.43 -1.76 33.96
CA PRO A 350 -21.69 -2.29 33.47
C PRO A 350 -21.60 -2.59 31.96
N MET A 351 -22.21 -3.71 31.53
CA MET A 351 -22.25 -4.12 30.14
C MET A 351 -23.51 -3.63 29.42
N LYS A 352 -23.35 -3.17 28.17
CA LYS A 352 -24.45 -2.77 27.27
C LYS A 352 -25.26 -3.96 26.76
N ASP A 353 -24.63 -5.13 26.69
CA ASP A 353 -25.20 -6.37 26.16
C ASP A 353 -24.59 -7.56 26.91
N CYS A 354 -25.43 -8.49 27.33
CA CYS A 354 -25.05 -9.71 28.08
C CYS A 354 -25.51 -11.00 27.37
N ASN A 355 -25.95 -10.93 26.12
CA ASN A 355 -26.46 -12.09 25.39
C ASN A 355 -25.33 -12.83 24.66
N PHE A 356 -24.85 -13.91 25.29
CA PHE A 356 -23.78 -14.79 24.80
C PHE A 356 -24.25 -16.26 24.74
N PRO A 357 -25.19 -16.60 23.84
CA PRO A 357 -25.85 -17.91 23.82
C PRO A 357 -24.91 -19.09 23.50
N THR A 358 -23.76 -18.84 22.88
CA THR A 358 -22.79 -19.89 22.50
C THR A 358 -21.63 -20.05 23.49
N VAL A 359 -21.53 -19.22 24.53
CA VAL A 359 -20.41 -19.26 25.49
C VAL A 359 -20.71 -20.29 26.60
N ASP A 360 -19.83 -21.29 26.76
CA ASP A 360 -19.81 -22.14 27.95
C ASP A 360 -19.02 -21.47 29.07
N TRP A 361 -19.69 -20.97 30.10
CA TRP A 361 -19.05 -20.25 31.20
C TRP A 361 -18.10 -21.09 32.07
N LYS A 362 -18.04 -22.42 31.90
CA LYS A 362 -17.01 -23.26 32.52
C LYS A 362 -15.67 -23.19 31.79
N ASP A 363 -15.70 -23.02 30.48
CA ASP A 363 -14.53 -22.76 29.65
C ASP A 363 -14.89 -21.80 28.51
N PRO A 364 -14.93 -20.48 28.80
CA PRO A 364 -15.58 -19.50 27.93
C PRO A 364 -14.86 -19.26 26.61
N TYR A 365 -13.67 -19.84 26.41
CA TYR A 365 -12.85 -19.70 25.21
C TYR A 365 -12.95 -20.90 24.27
N THR A 366 -13.70 -21.95 24.62
CA THR A 366 -13.92 -23.08 23.74
C THR A 366 -15.01 -22.77 22.71
N LEU A 367 -14.73 -23.08 21.44
CA LEU A 367 -15.75 -23.04 20.38
C LEU A 367 -16.72 -24.21 20.59
N SER A 368 -18.01 -23.95 20.45
CA SER A 368 -19.02 -25.00 20.30
C SER A 368 -18.78 -25.79 19.01
N GLU A 369 -19.34 -27.01 18.90
CA GLU A 369 -19.20 -27.85 17.71
C GLU A 369 -19.61 -27.10 16.42
N LYS A 370 -20.72 -26.36 16.46
CA LYS A 370 -21.18 -25.56 15.33
C LYS A 370 -20.28 -24.37 15.00
N GLU A 371 -19.71 -23.71 16.02
CA GLU A 371 -18.74 -22.64 15.80
C GLU A 371 -17.45 -23.20 15.16
N GLN A 372 -17.02 -24.40 15.56
CA GLN A 372 -15.87 -25.08 14.97
C GLN A 372 -16.15 -25.44 13.49
N GLU A 373 -17.28 -26.05 13.17
CA GLU A 373 -17.68 -26.36 11.79
C GLU A 373 -17.73 -25.10 10.90
N LEU A 374 -18.26 -24.00 11.45
CA LEU A 374 -18.29 -22.71 10.75
C LEU A 374 -16.87 -22.19 10.51
N MET A 375 -16.01 -22.20 11.53
CA MET A 375 -14.63 -21.72 11.41
C MET A 375 -13.80 -22.58 10.43
N ASP A 376 -13.99 -23.89 10.41
CA ASP A 376 -13.34 -24.79 9.45
C ASP A 376 -13.78 -24.44 8.01
N THR A 377 -15.07 -24.16 7.80
CA THR A 377 -15.62 -23.75 6.51
C THR A 377 -15.06 -22.41 6.04
N LEU A 378 -14.97 -21.43 6.94
CA LEU A 378 -14.40 -20.12 6.66
C LEU A 378 -12.90 -20.23 6.36
N THR A 379 -12.17 -20.98 7.17
CA THR A 379 -10.74 -21.28 6.96
C THR A 379 -10.50 -21.88 5.58
N TYR A 380 -11.33 -22.83 5.17
CA TYR A 380 -11.26 -23.39 3.82
C TYR A 380 -11.47 -22.33 2.74
N SER A 381 -12.44 -21.43 2.91
CA SER A 381 -12.72 -20.35 1.94
C SER A 381 -11.55 -19.37 1.79
N PHE A 382 -10.92 -18.94 2.89
CA PHE A 382 -9.77 -18.03 2.84
C PHE A 382 -8.53 -18.69 2.23
N THR A 383 -8.16 -19.87 2.73
CA THR A 383 -6.95 -20.59 2.29
C THR A 383 -7.00 -21.06 0.84
N HIS A 384 -8.20 -21.23 0.26
CA HIS A 384 -8.39 -21.70 -1.11
C HIS A 384 -8.87 -20.61 -2.08
N SER A 385 -8.97 -19.35 -1.65
CA SER A 385 -9.31 -18.23 -2.54
C SER A 385 -8.17 -18.00 -3.53
N LYS A 386 -8.47 -18.15 -4.83
CA LYS A 386 -7.49 -17.96 -5.91
C LYS A 386 -7.07 -16.50 -6.06
N VAL A 387 -8.02 -15.58 -5.89
CA VAL A 387 -7.78 -14.14 -5.99
C VAL A 387 -6.94 -13.68 -4.80
N LEU A 388 -7.32 -14.09 -3.58
CA LEU A 388 -6.54 -13.74 -2.39
C LEU A 388 -5.14 -14.32 -2.48
N LYS A 389 -4.98 -15.59 -2.88
CA LYS A 389 -3.67 -16.19 -3.12
C LYS A 389 -2.81 -15.36 -4.06
N LYS A 390 -3.35 -14.94 -5.22
CA LYS A 390 -2.63 -14.11 -6.20
C LYS A 390 -2.14 -12.81 -5.57
N HIS A 391 -2.96 -12.17 -4.74
CA HIS A 391 -2.61 -10.91 -4.06
C HIS A 391 -1.59 -11.13 -2.94
N ILE A 392 -1.72 -12.19 -2.15
CA ILE A 392 -0.73 -12.54 -1.11
C ILE A 392 0.61 -12.96 -1.73
N ASP A 393 0.63 -13.71 -2.85
CA ASP A 393 1.84 -13.99 -3.63
C ASP A 393 2.55 -12.69 -4.05
N PHE A 394 1.79 -11.65 -4.39
CA PHE A 394 2.34 -10.34 -4.73
C PHE A 394 3.00 -9.66 -3.52
N PHE A 395 2.39 -9.71 -2.33
CA PHE A 395 3.02 -9.24 -1.09
C PHE A 395 4.35 -9.94 -0.80
N PHE A 396 4.46 -11.26 -0.99
CA PHE A 396 5.73 -11.95 -0.74
C PHE A 396 6.81 -11.70 -1.81
N THR A 397 6.46 -11.09 -2.94
CA THR A 397 7.41 -10.78 -4.03
C THR A 397 7.79 -9.30 -4.09
N HIS A 398 6.92 -8.40 -3.63
CA HIS A 398 7.09 -6.95 -3.70
C HIS A 398 6.97 -6.26 -2.32
N GLY A 399 6.53 -6.99 -1.31
CA GLY A 399 6.34 -6.53 0.06
C GLY A 399 7.52 -6.84 0.97
N SER A 400 7.64 -6.07 2.04
CA SER A 400 8.67 -6.20 3.08
C SER A 400 8.19 -5.54 4.38
N MET A 401 8.83 -5.80 5.52
CA MET A 401 8.50 -5.06 6.75
C MET A 401 8.98 -3.60 6.71
N TYR A 402 10.08 -3.35 6.01
CA TYR A 402 10.63 -2.03 5.75
C TYR A 402 11.44 -2.06 4.45
N LYS A 403 11.69 -0.89 3.87
CA LYS A 403 12.60 -0.73 2.73
C LYS A 403 13.46 0.49 2.91
N ILE A 404 14.72 0.39 2.52
CA ILE A 404 15.61 1.54 2.37
C ILE A 404 15.74 1.81 0.88
N ILE A 405 15.37 3.02 0.46
CA ILE A 405 15.49 3.42 -0.94
C ILE A 405 15.81 4.91 -1.09
N ASN A 406 16.90 5.22 -1.77
CA ASN A 406 17.38 6.57 -2.06
C ASN A 406 17.47 7.42 -0.79
N HIS A 407 18.07 6.86 0.26
CA HIS A 407 18.16 7.44 1.61
C HIS A 407 16.81 7.61 2.34
N ASN A 408 15.72 7.02 1.85
CA ASN A 408 14.45 6.98 2.58
C ASN A 408 14.28 5.62 3.24
N ILE A 409 13.99 5.62 4.55
CA ILE A 409 13.59 4.43 5.31
C ILE A 409 12.07 4.42 5.36
N LEU A 410 11.46 3.37 4.80
CA LEU A 410 10.02 3.21 4.66
C LEU A 410 9.55 2.13 5.63
N TYR A 411 8.57 2.43 6.48
CA TYR A 411 7.86 1.44 7.30
C TYR A 411 6.49 1.97 7.76
N HIS A 412 5.52 1.08 8.00
CA HIS A 412 4.13 1.48 8.28
C HIS A 412 3.88 2.01 9.69
N GLY A 413 4.11 1.20 10.72
CA GLY A 413 3.69 1.52 12.09
C GLY A 413 4.70 2.35 12.87
N CYS A 414 5.67 1.68 13.50
CA CYS A 414 6.66 2.28 14.38
C CYS A 414 7.91 1.41 14.53
N ILE A 415 8.96 2.00 15.11
CA ILE A 415 10.07 1.26 15.72
C ILE A 415 9.86 1.32 17.23
N PRO A 416 9.37 0.24 17.89
CA PRO A 416 8.96 0.29 19.28
C PRO A 416 10.05 0.82 20.22
N MET A 417 9.69 1.77 21.09
CA MET A 417 10.60 2.38 22.05
C MET A 417 10.07 2.30 23.49
N THR A 418 11.01 2.26 24.42
CA THR A 418 10.77 2.41 25.86
C THR A 418 10.45 3.86 26.22
N GLU A 419 9.97 4.08 27.45
CA GLU A 419 9.70 5.43 27.97
C GLU A 419 10.95 6.32 28.03
N ASP A 420 12.14 5.71 28.13
CA ASP A 420 13.44 6.39 28.14
C ASP A 420 14.04 6.58 26.74
N GLY A 421 13.40 6.04 25.69
CA GLY A 421 13.81 6.21 24.29
C GLY A 421 14.88 5.22 23.79
N GLU A 422 15.07 4.13 24.52
CA GLU A 422 15.76 2.93 24.01
C GLU A 422 14.81 2.04 23.20
N PHE A 423 15.35 1.27 22.25
CA PHE A 423 14.54 0.33 21.47
C PHE A 423 13.95 -0.75 22.39
N LEU A 424 12.65 -1.00 22.26
CA LEU A 424 11.91 -1.90 23.13
C LEU A 424 12.15 -3.37 22.70
N PRO A 425 12.72 -4.23 23.56
CA PRO A 425 12.97 -5.62 23.20
C PRO A 425 11.70 -6.48 23.26
N LEU A 426 11.55 -7.33 22.26
CA LEU A 426 10.62 -8.45 22.21
C LEU A 426 11.39 -9.74 22.50
N SER A 427 10.93 -10.50 23.49
CA SER A 427 11.47 -11.83 23.78
C SER A 427 10.85 -12.84 22.83
N THR A 428 11.66 -13.52 22.04
CA THR A 428 11.23 -14.53 21.06
C THR A 428 11.87 -15.88 21.36
N ARG A 429 11.50 -16.91 20.60
CA ARG A 429 12.17 -18.24 20.67
C ARG A 429 13.67 -18.16 20.34
N ASP A 430 14.08 -17.15 19.57
CA ASP A 430 15.45 -16.96 19.08
C ASP A 430 16.26 -15.95 19.93
N GLY A 431 15.70 -15.54 21.07
CA GLY A 431 16.27 -14.54 21.99
C GLY A 431 15.57 -13.19 21.92
N GLU A 432 16.17 -12.16 22.53
CA GLU A 432 15.61 -10.81 22.47
C GLU A 432 15.99 -10.11 21.16
N VAL A 433 14.99 -9.47 20.53
CA VAL A 433 15.16 -8.67 19.32
C VAL A 433 14.52 -7.29 19.51
N SER A 434 15.13 -6.25 18.95
CA SER A 434 14.69 -4.85 19.02
C SER A 434 15.19 -4.10 17.78
N GLY A 435 14.71 -2.87 17.56
CA GLY A 435 15.21 -2.01 16.47
C GLY A 435 15.04 -2.67 15.10
N LYS A 436 16.07 -2.58 14.25
CA LYS A 436 16.06 -3.19 12.90
C LYS A 436 15.90 -4.71 12.98
N ARG A 437 16.56 -5.36 13.96
CA ARG A 437 16.51 -6.81 14.12
C ARG A 437 15.10 -7.33 14.45
N LEU A 438 14.26 -6.52 15.11
CA LEU A 438 12.85 -6.85 15.31
C LEU A 438 12.09 -6.86 13.97
N MET A 439 12.33 -5.88 13.10
CA MET A 439 11.70 -5.82 11.77
C MET A 439 12.11 -7.03 10.92
N ASP A 440 13.40 -7.37 10.90
CA ASP A 440 13.94 -8.54 10.19
C ASP A 440 13.31 -9.85 10.73
N TYR A 441 13.16 -9.96 12.06
CA TYR A 441 12.49 -11.11 12.69
C TYR A 441 11.02 -11.22 12.27
N CYS A 442 10.28 -10.11 12.27
CA CYS A 442 8.88 -10.09 11.85
C CYS A 442 8.72 -10.53 10.40
N GLU A 443 9.55 -10.02 9.50
CA GLU A 443 9.56 -10.41 8.08
C GLU A 443 9.84 -11.91 7.92
N GLN A 444 10.85 -12.41 8.63
CA GLN A 444 11.19 -13.83 8.62
C GLN A 444 10.00 -14.70 9.07
N LYS A 445 9.27 -14.31 10.12
CA LYS A 445 8.08 -15.06 10.57
C LYS A 445 6.94 -15.04 9.56
N CYS A 446 6.70 -13.92 8.87
CA CYS A 446 5.75 -13.88 7.76
C CYS A 446 6.14 -14.86 6.64
N ILE A 447 7.42 -14.89 6.26
CA ILE A 447 7.96 -15.80 5.23
C ILE A 447 7.84 -17.26 5.67
N GLU A 448 8.21 -17.57 6.92
CA GLU A 448 8.11 -18.92 7.48
C GLU A 448 6.66 -19.42 7.48
N ALA A 449 5.70 -18.62 7.92
CA ALA A 449 4.29 -19.00 7.92
C ALA A 449 3.80 -19.39 6.51
N TYR A 450 4.20 -18.62 5.50
CA TYR A 450 3.78 -18.84 4.11
C TYR A 450 4.50 -20.01 3.44
N PHE A 451 5.83 -20.03 3.45
CA PHE A 451 6.64 -20.96 2.65
C PHE A 451 7.06 -22.24 3.37
N MET A 452 7.02 -22.29 4.71
CA MET A 452 7.45 -23.48 5.44
C MET A 452 6.53 -24.65 5.12
N ASN A 453 7.13 -25.82 4.85
CA ASN A 453 6.38 -27.06 4.73
C ASN A 453 5.94 -27.52 6.13
N GLU A 454 4.63 -27.57 6.35
CA GLU A 454 4.04 -28.00 7.61
C GLU A 454 4.49 -29.40 8.03
N GLU A 455 4.74 -30.31 7.08
CA GLU A 455 5.18 -31.67 7.37
C GLU A 455 6.59 -31.73 8.01
N LEU A 456 7.43 -30.71 7.79
CA LEU A 456 8.81 -30.67 8.29
C LEU A 456 8.90 -30.10 9.70
N ASP A 457 8.16 -29.04 10.00
CA ASP A 457 8.09 -28.43 11.33
C ASP A 457 6.68 -27.85 11.61
N PRO A 458 5.72 -28.71 12.03
CA PRO A 458 4.36 -28.26 12.31
C PRO A 458 4.29 -27.20 13.41
N ASN A 459 5.15 -27.31 14.43
CA ASN A 459 5.16 -26.38 15.57
C ASN A 459 5.79 -25.03 15.21
N GLY A 460 6.80 -25.03 14.35
CA GLY A 460 7.39 -23.82 13.79
C GLY A 460 6.41 -23.10 12.88
N LYS A 461 5.74 -23.83 11.98
CA LYS A 461 4.70 -23.28 11.10
C LYS A 461 3.54 -22.69 11.90
N LEU A 462 2.99 -23.43 12.86
CA LEU A 462 1.91 -22.93 13.71
C LEU A 462 2.33 -21.67 14.48
N TYR A 463 3.54 -21.64 15.04
CA TYR A 463 4.07 -20.45 15.72
C TYR A 463 4.16 -19.24 14.79
N ALA A 464 4.68 -19.43 13.58
CA ALA A 464 4.79 -18.37 12.59
C ALA A 464 3.39 -17.88 12.12
N THR A 465 2.44 -18.79 11.93
CA THR A 465 1.05 -18.46 11.58
C THR A 465 0.33 -17.71 12.70
N ASP A 466 0.51 -18.12 13.96
CA ASP A 466 -0.04 -17.42 15.13
C ASP A 466 0.62 -16.03 15.35
N PHE A 467 1.85 -15.84 14.88
CA PHE A 467 2.55 -14.56 14.99
C PHE A 467 1.90 -13.45 14.15
N PHE A 468 1.16 -13.75 13.08
CA PHE A 468 0.41 -12.73 12.33
C PHE A 468 -0.59 -11.97 13.21
N TRP A 469 -1.32 -12.67 14.07
CA TRP A 469 -2.23 -12.04 15.02
C TRP A 469 -1.48 -11.15 16.04
N TYR A 470 -0.27 -11.58 16.46
CA TYR A 470 0.58 -10.74 17.31
C TYR A 470 1.05 -9.48 16.57
N LEU A 471 1.36 -9.56 15.28
CA LEU A 471 1.72 -8.38 14.49
C LEU A 471 0.55 -7.39 14.40
N TRP A 472 -0.68 -7.89 14.32
CA TRP A 472 -1.89 -7.07 14.30
C TRP A 472 -2.13 -6.26 15.59
N CYS A 473 -2.02 -6.87 16.78
CA CYS A 473 -2.47 -6.25 18.04
C CYS A 473 -1.48 -6.32 19.21
N GLY A 474 -0.28 -6.87 19.01
CA GLY A 474 0.72 -7.04 20.05
C GLY A 474 1.34 -5.71 20.47
N PRO A 475 1.52 -5.43 21.78
CA PRO A 475 2.00 -4.13 22.26
C PRO A 475 3.42 -3.77 21.85
N LYS A 476 4.22 -4.78 21.51
CA LYS A 476 5.59 -4.64 21.01
C LYS A 476 5.70 -4.89 19.51
N SER A 477 4.57 -5.06 18.81
CA SER A 477 4.56 -5.18 17.37
C SER A 477 4.95 -3.84 16.73
N PRO A 478 5.86 -3.83 15.73
CA PRO A 478 6.16 -2.63 14.97
C PRO A 478 4.97 -2.15 14.13
N LEU A 479 3.94 -2.96 13.90
CA LEU A 479 2.77 -2.61 13.09
C LEU A 479 1.58 -2.10 13.91
N PHE A 480 1.56 -2.32 15.23
CA PHE A 480 0.41 -1.95 16.06
C PHE A 480 0.55 -0.59 16.74
N GLY A 481 1.71 -0.33 17.37
CA GLY A 481 2.03 0.99 17.92
C GLY A 481 1.20 1.44 19.14
N LYS A 482 0.46 0.54 19.80
CA LYS A 482 -0.35 0.82 21.01
C LYS A 482 -0.11 -0.22 22.09
N ASP A 483 -0.51 0.07 23.32
CA ASP A 483 -0.38 -0.84 24.48
C ASP A 483 -1.39 -2.00 24.49
N LYS A 484 -2.58 -1.81 23.91
CA LYS A 484 -3.63 -2.82 23.79
C LYS A 484 -4.67 -2.42 22.75
N MET A 485 -5.46 -3.41 22.32
CA MET A 485 -6.64 -3.24 21.47
C MET A 485 -7.91 -3.26 22.33
N THR A 486 -8.71 -2.20 22.32
CA THR A 486 -9.92 -2.06 23.17
C THR A 486 -11.24 -2.39 22.46
N THR A 487 -11.19 -3.31 21.47
CA THR A 487 -12.38 -3.68 20.68
C THR A 487 -13.53 -4.19 21.55
N PHE A 488 -13.25 -5.06 22.53
CA PHE A 488 -14.28 -5.60 23.43
C PHE A 488 -14.98 -4.49 24.21
N GLU A 489 -14.20 -3.55 24.75
CA GLU A 489 -14.69 -2.42 25.52
C GLU A 489 -15.54 -1.48 24.64
N HIS A 490 -15.13 -1.20 23.40
CA HIS A 490 -15.93 -0.43 22.46
C HIS A 490 -17.30 -1.08 22.19
N CYS A 491 -17.33 -2.41 22.03
CA CYS A 491 -18.56 -3.17 21.81
C CYS A 491 -19.47 -3.15 23.05
N PHE A 492 -18.95 -3.42 24.25
CA PHE A 492 -19.79 -3.74 25.41
C PHE A 492 -19.80 -2.72 26.54
N ILE A 493 -18.90 -1.74 26.56
CA ILE A 493 -18.78 -0.78 27.66
C ILE A 493 -19.06 0.64 27.15
N GLU A 494 -19.92 1.37 27.85
CA GLU A 494 -20.23 2.77 27.52
C GLU A 494 -19.15 3.75 28.04
N ASP A 495 -18.54 3.44 29.18
CA ASP A 495 -17.51 4.28 29.80
C ASP A 495 -16.24 4.33 28.91
N THR A 496 -16.08 5.46 28.21
CA THR A 496 -14.93 5.73 27.33
C THR A 496 -13.57 5.71 28.02
N GLU A 497 -13.50 5.73 29.35
CA GLU A 497 -12.24 5.47 30.05
C GLU A 497 -11.67 4.09 29.71
N SER A 498 -12.53 3.09 29.57
CA SER A 498 -12.15 1.72 29.20
C SER A 498 -11.66 1.59 27.76
N HIS A 499 -11.96 2.57 26.91
CA HIS A 499 -11.59 2.59 25.49
C HIS A 499 -10.17 3.12 25.24
N LYS A 500 -9.52 3.66 26.28
CA LYS A 500 -8.21 4.31 26.12
C LYS A 500 -7.13 3.30 25.72
N GLU A 501 -6.49 3.63 24.61
CA GLU A 501 -5.29 2.97 24.10
C GLU A 501 -4.14 3.98 24.17
N SER A 502 -3.04 3.59 24.80
CA SER A 502 -1.84 4.42 24.94
C SER A 502 -0.91 4.12 23.77
N PHE A 503 -0.47 5.16 23.08
CA PHE A 503 0.50 5.02 22.01
C PHE A 503 1.86 4.60 22.56
N ASN A 504 2.58 3.79 21.78
CA ASN A 504 3.98 3.46 22.05
C ASN A 504 4.81 4.76 22.18
N SER A 505 5.83 4.75 23.05
CA SER A 505 6.70 5.90 23.30
C SER A 505 7.40 6.42 22.04
N TYR A 506 7.56 5.59 21.02
CA TYR A 506 8.00 5.99 19.67
C TYR A 506 7.33 7.29 19.20
N TYR A 507 6.00 7.40 19.27
CA TYR A 507 5.27 8.57 18.75
C TYR A 507 5.55 9.87 19.53
N LYS A 508 6.04 9.76 20.77
CA LYS A 508 6.53 10.91 21.53
C LYS A 508 7.96 11.26 21.16
N TRP A 509 8.80 10.25 20.87
CA TRP A 509 10.22 10.43 20.61
C TRP A 509 10.53 10.93 19.20
N ILE A 510 9.72 10.56 18.21
CA ILE A 510 9.89 11.01 16.81
C ILE A 510 9.68 12.51 16.60
N GLU A 511 9.17 13.23 17.59
CA GLU A 511 9.13 14.69 17.60
C GLU A 511 10.54 15.31 17.76
N LYS A 512 11.51 14.53 18.25
CA LYS A 512 12.88 14.98 18.53
C LYS A 512 13.87 14.41 17.53
N GLU A 513 14.64 15.28 16.91
CA GLU A 513 15.65 14.95 15.90
C GLU A 513 16.64 13.88 16.34
N SER A 514 17.18 13.96 17.56
CA SER A 514 18.15 12.99 18.06
C SER A 514 17.66 11.54 18.10
N TYR A 515 16.35 11.33 18.23
CA TYR A 515 15.76 9.97 18.24
C TYR A 515 15.44 9.48 16.84
N VAL A 516 15.10 10.39 15.92
CA VAL A 516 15.00 10.05 14.49
C VAL A 516 16.38 9.70 13.94
N ASP A 517 17.43 10.45 14.29
CA ASP A 517 18.82 10.14 13.92
C ASP A 517 19.24 8.76 14.45
N LYS A 518 18.85 8.44 15.70
CA LYS A 518 19.10 7.13 16.31
C LYS A 518 18.43 6.00 15.52
N ILE A 519 17.19 6.21 15.04
CA ILE A 519 16.52 5.23 14.17
C ILE A 519 17.27 5.12 12.84
N ILE A 520 17.59 6.24 12.18
CA ILE A 520 18.29 6.23 10.89
C ILE A 520 19.62 5.44 10.99
N GLN A 521 20.38 5.65 12.07
CA GLN A 521 21.63 4.92 12.32
C GLN A 521 21.42 3.42 12.60
N GLU A 522 20.33 3.04 13.26
CA GLU A 522 19.96 1.63 13.47
C GLU A 522 19.70 0.89 12.15
N PHE A 523 19.36 1.62 11.09
CA PHE A 523 19.20 1.11 9.73
C PHE A 523 20.43 1.30 8.83
N ASP A 524 21.60 1.61 9.42
CA ASP A 524 22.88 1.82 8.73
C ASP A 524 22.88 2.98 7.72
N GLU A 525 22.00 3.97 7.90
CA GLU A 525 21.85 5.14 7.03
C GLU A 525 22.45 6.43 7.64
N ASP A 526 22.67 7.46 6.80
CA ASP A 526 23.24 8.74 7.22
C ASP A 526 22.13 9.75 7.61
N PRO A 527 22.04 10.18 8.89
CA PRO A 527 21.03 11.14 9.35
C PRO A 527 21.06 12.53 8.69
N GLU A 528 22.12 12.88 7.95
CA GLU A 528 22.21 14.14 7.21
C GLU A 528 21.61 14.06 5.81
N LEU A 529 21.43 12.85 5.28
CA LEU A 529 20.91 12.61 3.94
C LEU A 529 19.55 11.91 3.96
N SER A 530 19.26 11.19 5.03
CA SER A 530 18.17 10.23 5.08
C SER A 530 16.92 10.76 5.75
N HIS A 531 15.78 10.24 5.29
CA HIS A 531 14.47 10.56 5.82
C HIS A 531 13.73 9.28 6.20
N ILE A 532 12.83 9.39 7.17
CA ILE A 532 11.87 8.34 7.48
C ILE A 532 10.52 8.70 6.87
N VAL A 533 9.89 7.75 6.19
CA VAL A 533 8.52 7.89 5.67
C VAL A 533 7.65 6.83 6.33
N ASN A 534 6.59 7.28 6.99
CA ASN A 534 5.80 6.47 7.93
C ASN A 534 4.28 6.69 7.76
N GLY A 535 3.48 5.68 8.08
CA GLY A 535 2.01 5.67 7.99
C GLY A 535 1.31 5.54 9.34
N HIS A 536 0.15 4.86 9.35
CA HIS A 536 -0.54 4.26 10.51
C HIS A 536 -1.26 5.22 11.47
N VAL A 537 -0.60 6.30 11.91
CA VAL A 537 -1.19 7.25 12.87
C VAL A 537 -1.71 8.48 12.15
N PRO A 538 -3.02 8.76 12.24
CA PRO A 538 -3.60 9.85 11.46
C PRO A 538 -3.21 11.22 11.97
N VAL A 539 -2.74 12.06 11.02
CA VAL A 539 -2.30 13.44 11.29
C VAL A 539 -3.53 14.33 11.54
N LYS A 540 -3.67 14.84 12.77
CA LYS A 540 -4.81 15.68 13.17
C LYS A 540 -4.59 17.13 12.74
N SER A 541 -4.60 17.38 11.44
CA SER A 541 -4.38 18.70 10.84
C SER A 541 -5.32 19.77 11.41
N LYS A 542 -6.60 19.44 11.69
CA LYS A 542 -7.55 20.35 12.36
C LYS A 542 -7.11 20.82 13.75
N LYS A 543 -6.24 20.06 14.43
CA LYS A 543 -5.66 20.39 15.74
C LYS A 543 -4.28 21.03 15.64
N GLY A 544 -3.82 21.38 14.44
CA GLY A 544 -2.52 22.01 14.19
C GLY A 544 -1.35 21.04 14.14
N GLU A 545 -1.61 19.73 14.05
CA GLU A 545 -0.54 18.73 13.90
C GLU A 545 0.09 18.80 12.51
N SER A 546 1.42 18.73 12.45
CA SER A 546 2.20 18.70 11.21
C SER A 546 2.53 17.25 10.81
N PRO A 547 2.42 16.89 9.52
CA PRO A 547 2.93 15.60 9.00
C PRO A 547 4.46 15.55 8.97
N ILE A 548 5.13 16.70 9.10
CA ILE A 548 6.59 16.82 9.16
C ILE A 548 7.00 16.87 10.63
N LYS A 549 7.86 15.94 11.05
CA LYS A 549 8.40 15.80 12.41
C LYS A 549 9.92 15.96 12.40
N ALA A 550 10.52 16.07 13.59
CA ALA A 550 11.98 16.04 13.79
C ALA A 550 12.76 16.94 12.81
N SER A 551 12.42 18.23 12.76
CA SER A 551 13.11 19.22 11.90
C SER A 551 13.10 18.91 10.40
N GLY A 552 12.20 18.05 9.91
CA GLY A 552 12.13 17.66 8.49
C GLY A 552 12.64 16.25 8.19
N LYS A 553 13.11 15.49 9.19
CA LYS A 553 13.70 14.15 8.98
C LYS A 553 12.67 13.01 8.95
N LEU A 554 11.43 13.24 9.36
CA LEU A 554 10.38 12.24 9.35
C LEU A 554 9.07 12.79 8.77
N PHE A 555 8.48 12.06 7.84
CA PHE A 555 7.22 12.36 7.19
C PHE A 555 6.17 11.30 7.53
N ILE A 556 5.09 11.73 8.18
CA ILE A 556 3.90 10.90 8.41
C ILE A 556 2.93 11.18 7.27
N ILE A 557 2.74 10.20 6.39
CA ILE A 557 1.97 10.30 5.15
C ILE A 557 0.66 9.50 5.19
N ASP A 558 0.04 9.44 6.37
CA ASP A 558 -1.23 8.73 6.57
C ASP A 558 -2.23 9.03 5.44
N GLY A 559 -2.71 7.94 4.85
CA GLY A 559 -3.84 7.91 3.95
C GLY A 559 -5.13 8.09 4.73
N GLY A 560 -5.45 9.34 5.03
CA GLY A 560 -6.83 9.72 5.32
C GLY A 560 -7.79 9.44 4.16
N ILE A 561 -7.46 8.61 3.16
CA ILE A 561 -8.31 8.24 2.03
C ILE A 561 -9.57 7.51 2.53
N SER A 562 -9.45 6.74 3.62
CA SER A 562 -10.61 6.13 4.27
C SER A 562 -11.53 7.19 4.87
N LYS A 563 -12.80 7.18 4.42
CA LYS A 563 -13.84 8.09 4.92
C LYS A 563 -14.04 8.01 6.43
N ALA A 564 -13.75 6.86 7.03
CA ALA A 564 -13.80 6.66 8.48
C ALA A 564 -12.87 7.62 9.26
N TYR A 565 -11.78 8.08 8.65
CA TYR A 565 -10.80 8.97 9.28
C TYR A 565 -11.05 10.46 9.02
N HIS A 566 -11.82 10.84 7.99
CA HIS A 566 -12.07 12.24 7.62
C HIS A 566 -12.61 13.10 8.77
N SER A 567 -13.47 12.51 9.61
CA SER A 567 -14.02 13.20 10.78
C SER A 567 -12.95 13.64 11.79
N LYS A 568 -11.84 12.88 11.88
CA LYS A 568 -10.73 13.09 12.81
C LYS A 568 -9.59 13.92 12.20
N THR A 569 -9.23 13.68 10.94
CA THR A 569 -8.08 14.31 10.24
C THR A 569 -8.46 15.66 9.65
N GLY A 570 -9.64 15.76 9.05
CA GLY A 570 -10.13 16.92 8.30
C GLY A 570 -9.59 17.07 6.87
N ILE A 571 -8.86 16.08 6.37
CA ILE A 571 -8.28 15.99 5.03
C ILE A 571 -8.24 14.50 4.61
N ALA A 572 -8.07 14.23 3.32
CA ALA A 572 -7.99 12.87 2.78
C ALA A 572 -6.57 12.28 2.76
N GLY A 573 -5.71 12.72 3.68
CA GLY A 573 -4.32 12.27 3.82
C GLY A 573 -3.29 13.04 3.00
N TYR A 574 -2.08 12.49 2.95
CA TYR A 574 -0.93 13.05 2.25
C TYR A 574 -0.28 12.04 1.30
N THR A 575 0.33 12.54 0.23
CA THR A 575 1.28 11.78 -0.59
C THR A 575 2.61 12.50 -0.60
N LEU A 576 3.70 11.79 -0.30
CA LEU A 576 5.04 12.31 -0.50
C LEU A 576 5.44 12.09 -1.96
N ILE A 577 6.04 13.12 -2.57
CA ILE A 577 6.51 13.10 -3.94
C ILE A 577 7.99 13.45 -3.92
N TYR A 578 8.84 12.52 -4.37
CA TYR A 578 10.29 12.72 -4.41
C TYR A 578 10.80 12.72 -5.85
N ASP A 579 11.09 13.91 -6.37
CA ASP A 579 11.67 14.08 -7.70
C ASP A 579 13.17 14.45 -7.65
N SER A 580 13.80 14.59 -8.82
CA SER A 580 15.24 14.92 -8.92
C SER A 580 15.66 16.27 -8.29
N LYS A 581 14.74 17.14 -7.88
CA LYS A 581 15.00 18.50 -7.40
C LYS A 581 14.36 18.81 -6.06
N HIS A 582 13.25 18.17 -5.73
CA HIS A 582 12.45 18.52 -4.57
C HIS A 582 11.81 17.30 -3.93
N LEU A 583 11.56 17.44 -2.63
CA LEU A 583 10.63 16.63 -1.88
C LEU A 583 9.37 17.48 -1.63
N SER A 584 8.20 16.95 -1.91
CA SER A 584 6.92 17.67 -1.78
C SER A 584 5.85 16.81 -1.13
N LEU A 585 4.96 17.44 -0.37
CA LEU A 585 3.75 16.82 0.17
C LEU A 585 2.54 17.30 -0.62
N ALA A 586 1.82 16.37 -1.23
CA ALA A 586 0.50 16.60 -1.79
C ALA A 586 -0.55 16.32 -0.70
N LYS A 587 -1.32 17.35 -0.33
CA LYS A 587 -2.39 17.29 0.65
C LYS A 587 -3.72 17.08 -0.05
N HIS A 588 -4.39 15.97 0.25
CA HIS A 588 -5.59 15.54 -0.47
C HIS A 588 -6.86 16.12 0.16
N LYS A 589 -7.86 16.30 -0.70
CA LYS A 589 -9.24 16.61 -0.31
C LYS A 589 -10.08 15.35 -0.44
N ASP A 590 -11.22 15.33 0.23
CA ASP A 590 -12.23 14.27 0.11
C ASP A 590 -12.55 14.02 -1.37
N PHE A 591 -12.42 12.77 -1.79
CA PHE A 591 -12.66 12.41 -3.18
C PHE A 591 -14.16 12.38 -3.47
N HIS A 592 -14.60 13.22 -4.40
CA HIS A 592 -15.95 13.24 -4.93
C HIS A 592 -15.93 13.06 -6.44
N LYS A 593 -16.48 11.93 -6.91
CA LYS A 593 -16.51 11.57 -8.32
C LYS A 593 -17.21 12.66 -9.15
N GLY A 594 -16.50 13.19 -10.15
CA GLY A 594 -17.00 14.25 -11.03
C GLY A 594 -16.79 15.68 -10.51
N GLU A 595 -16.20 15.86 -9.33
CA GLU A 595 -15.82 17.17 -8.79
C GLU A 595 -14.32 17.47 -8.96
N GLU A 596 -13.92 18.67 -8.54
CA GLU A 596 -12.53 19.12 -8.56
C GLU A 596 -11.76 18.57 -7.34
N ASN A 597 -10.92 17.55 -7.58
CA ASN A 597 -10.20 16.82 -6.55
C ASN A 597 -8.69 17.10 -6.54
N THR A 598 -8.20 18.13 -7.23
CA THR A 598 -6.75 18.41 -7.30
C THR A 598 -6.16 18.66 -5.89
N PRO A 599 -5.10 17.92 -5.50
CA PRO A 599 -4.39 18.12 -4.24
C PRO A 599 -3.67 19.46 -4.16
N GLU A 600 -3.48 19.95 -2.93
CA GLU A 600 -2.59 21.09 -2.66
C GLU A 600 -1.16 20.59 -2.49
N ILE A 601 -0.23 21.01 -3.35
CA ILE A 601 1.17 20.55 -3.30
C ILE A 601 2.04 21.59 -2.61
N GLN A 602 2.72 21.19 -1.54
CA GLN A 602 3.69 21.99 -0.82
C GLN A 602 5.09 21.38 -0.95
N MET A 603 6.05 22.15 -1.46
CA MET A 603 7.47 21.77 -1.41
C MET A 603 7.95 21.82 0.04
N VAL A 604 8.50 20.71 0.53
CA VAL A 604 9.02 20.59 1.91
C VAL A 604 10.54 20.67 1.95
N GLU A 605 11.20 20.21 0.89
CA GLU A 605 12.66 20.26 0.80
C GLU A 605 13.10 20.51 -0.65
N ARG A 606 14.18 21.27 -0.81
CA ARG A 606 14.84 21.51 -2.09
C ARG A 606 16.23 20.93 -2.08
N MET A 607 16.49 20.02 -3.02
CA MET A 607 17.80 19.40 -3.18
C MET A 607 18.83 20.46 -3.58
N LYS A 608 20.03 20.38 -2.98
CA LYS A 608 21.16 21.30 -3.27
C LYS A 608 21.54 21.29 -4.75
N THR A 609 21.54 20.11 -5.34
CA THR A 609 21.78 19.86 -6.76
C THR A 609 20.72 18.91 -7.30
N ARG A 610 20.52 18.93 -8.63
CA ARG A 610 19.60 17.98 -9.25
C ARG A 610 20.17 16.56 -9.17
N ILE A 611 19.48 15.68 -8.46
CA ILE A 611 19.86 14.28 -8.26
C ILE A 611 19.79 13.53 -9.59
N ARG A 612 20.86 12.79 -9.88
CA ARG A 612 20.98 11.91 -11.04
C ARG A 612 20.82 10.45 -10.63
N ILE A 613 20.51 9.59 -11.59
CA ILE A 613 20.42 8.14 -11.36
C ILE A 613 21.72 7.59 -10.77
N GLY A 614 22.89 8.11 -11.16
CA GLY A 614 24.16 7.68 -10.58
C GLY A 614 24.30 7.94 -9.08
N GLU A 615 23.49 8.80 -8.49
CA GLU A 615 23.50 9.15 -7.06
C GLU A 615 22.45 8.36 -6.26
N THR A 616 21.68 7.48 -6.92
CA THR A 616 20.63 6.68 -6.29
C THR A 616 21.08 5.24 -6.05
N ASP A 617 20.24 4.44 -5.38
CA ASP A 617 20.50 3.00 -5.21
C ASP A 617 20.58 2.27 -6.55
N LYS A 618 19.75 2.70 -7.51
CA LYS A 618 19.87 2.22 -8.88
C LYS A 618 21.24 2.55 -9.47
N GLY A 619 21.77 3.74 -9.20
CA GLY A 619 23.14 4.10 -9.58
C GLY A 619 24.21 3.21 -8.96
N ILE A 620 24.05 2.80 -7.70
CA ILE A 620 24.94 1.83 -7.04
C ILE A 620 24.89 0.49 -7.79
N GLU A 621 23.70 -0.01 -8.12
CA GLU A 621 23.53 -1.25 -8.90
C GLU A 621 24.18 -1.14 -10.30
N LEU A 622 23.92 -0.06 -11.03
CA LEU A 622 24.48 0.18 -12.36
C LEU A 622 26.02 0.26 -12.32
N ARG A 623 26.60 0.88 -11.27
CA ARG A 623 28.05 0.90 -11.06
C ARG A 623 28.64 -0.47 -10.80
N ARG A 624 27.94 -1.32 -10.03
CA ARG A 624 28.35 -2.71 -9.82
C ARG A 624 28.34 -3.48 -11.14
N GLN A 625 27.27 -3.35 -11.93
CA GLN A 625 27.19 -3.97 -13.27
C GLN A 625 28.31 -3.49 -14.20
N MET A 626 28.61 -2.18 -14.22
CA MET A 626 29.75 -1.65 -14.99
C MET A 626 31.08 -2.24 -14.53
N THR A 627 31.27 -2.44 -13.23
CA THR A 627 32.48 -3.08 -12.67
C THR A 627 32.58 -4.52 -13.14
N ASP A 628 31.47 -5.27 -13.08
CA ASP A 628 31.40 -6.66 -13.54
C ASP A 628 31.70 -6.78 -15.06
N LEU A 629 31.23 -5.83 -15.87
CA LEU A 629 31.52 -5.75 -17.30
C LEU A 629 32.95 -5.32 -17.61
N LEU A 630 33.57 -4.49 -16.76
CA LEU A 630 34.99 -4.13 -16.89
C LEU A 630 35.89 -5.34 -16.63
N ASP A 631 35.57 -6.14 -15.60
CA ASP A 631 36.26 -7.40 -15.35
C ASP A 631 36.11 -8.38 -16.53
N LEU A 632 34.92 -8.45 -17.14
CA LEU A 632 34.68 -9.25 -18.36
C LEU A 632 35.50 -8.74 -19.56
N LEU A 633 35.55 -7.43 -19.75
CA LEU A 633 36.32 -6.79 -20.82
C LEU A 633 37.81 -7.12 -20.68
N GLU A 634 38.34 -7.06 -19.47
CA GLU A 634 39.73 -7.46 -19.17
C GLU A 634 39.96 -8.95 -19.45
N ALA A 635 39.01 -9.82 -19.10
CA ALA A 635 39.09 -11.25 -19.36
C ALA A 635 39.13 -11.59 -20.86
N TYR A 636 38.39 -10.86 -21.71
CA TYR A 636 38.50 -10.96 -23.17
C TYR A 636 39.88 -10.50 -23.66
N GLN A 637 40.36 -9.35 -23.18
CA GLN A 637 41.66 -8.78 -23.58
C GLN A 637 42.84 -9.68 -23.21
N ASN A 638 42.76 -10.36 -22.06
CA ASN A 638 43.78 -11.30 -21.59
C ASN A 638 43.66 -12.70 -22.22
N GLY A 639 42.58 -12.98 -22.97
CA GLY A 639 42.31 -14.30 -23.54
C GLY A 639 41.86 -15.37 -22.54
N GLU A 640 41.45 -14.95 -21.33
CA GLU A 640 40.89 -15.84 -20.29
C GLU A 640 39.49 -16.35 -20.68
N ILE A 641 38.75 -15.54 -21.43
CA ILE A 641 37.48 -15.88 -22.06
C ILE A 641 37.60 -15.59 -23.55
N LYS A 642 37.09 -16.50 -24.39
CA LYS A 642 37.05 -16.32 -25.84
C LYS A 642 35.78 -15.58 -26.24
N GLU A 643 35.92 -14.62 -27.14
CA GLU A 643 34.79 -13.99 -27.81
C GLU A 643 34.06 -15.02 -28.69
N ASN A 644 32.73 -14.95 -28.74
CA ASN A 644 31.87 -15.90 -29.48
C ASN A 644 31.25 -15.29 -30.73
#